data_AF-A0A8H3W531-F1
#
_entry.id   AF-A0A8H3W531-F1
#
_cell.length_a   1.000
_cell.length_b   1.000
_cell.length_c   1.000
_cell.angle_alpha   90.00
_cell.angle_beta   90.00
_cell.angle_gamma   90.00
#
_symmetry.space_group_name_H-M   'P 1'
#
loop_
_entity.id
_entity.type
_entity.pdbx_description
1 polymer ?
#
loop_
_entity_poly.entity_id
_entity_poly.type
_entity_poly.pdbx_seq_one_letter_code
_entity_poly.pdbx_strand_id
1 'polypeptide(L)'
;MASINDLATAAIASSTATGAPAEDGGAPPAGVTRGAFIVFEGLDRSGKTTQVKLLEQRLVELGRKTKAMRFPDRTSPTGSMIDQYLRSNLEMEDHVIHLLFSANRWEAVEYIKSLLASGTTVLCDRYYLSGIVYSAAKQNPSLNLHWARAPELGLPRPDLTLFLDLDESVAKERGGWGGEVYEKAEFQRRVRELFWGLHRGRIGPDGTLGEEDREDADFRQEKEDLVVVDAGASVEEVAEEIWTKVGPRLEAVEKGEFGDTPRTVSMDVAWLTHLYGSRGKFSNKSPSGAQPRHSPWCSWFITFDCNGFIAIERSLVRFWKGRTNIFDFRRSFLADAGCLLSFCFRRLVREAACPGLPYHSSFCTIHEQVLQSEKSPTAFAMDIPAAANALGTLGAVCWSIQLIPQIIINYRRHNATGLQPSMMMLWAWAGVPLGVYNIVEDFNIALRIQPQILTFLSLATWIQCYYYERNWSVLRSLAVVTPIAAVMAGIQTALVFALRIPKSHGTEWPMIVMAVLSAVLLAAGVLRHYWDIYVHRTVRGISFIFVAIDAAGDVFSLASIFFQPSVDILGVIIYATEFVLWCGVFACGGYYNFLPWFRKKVLAKEDAGRASPTEVNSNHADEVSAGNGIALHDMPSSSSVFRTASGEEPGLRSRAVASRHSQTDITD
;
A
#
# COMPACT_ATOMS: atom_id res chain seq x y z
N MET A 1 -29.47 -21.93 54.67
CA MET A 1 -29.18 -20.65 53.99
C MET A 1 -27.68 -20.43 54.04
N ALA A 2 -26.97 -20.85 53.00
CA ALA A 2 -25.59 -20.43 52.76
C ALA A 2 -25.64 -19.16 51.91
N SER A 3 -24.79 -18.19 52.23
CA SER A 3 -24.80 -16.85 51.61
C SER A 3 -24.27 -16.93 50.18
N ILE A 4 -24.80 -16.07 49.30
CA ILE A 4 -24.41 -15.92 47.88
C ILE A 4 -22.89 -15.72 47.68
N ASN A 5 -22.16 -15.30 48.72
CA ASN A 5 -20.70 -15.17 48.68
C ASN A 5 -19.93 -16.50 48.77
N ASP A 6 -20.51 -17.58 49.31
CA ASP A 6 -19.79 -18.84 49.53
C ASP A 6 -19.65 -19.68 48.23
N LEU A 7 -20.56 -19.49 47.27
CA LEU A 7 -20.50 -20.13 45.94
C LEU A 7 -19.48 -19.44 45.00
N ALA A 8 -19.24 -18.14 45.19
CA ALA A 8 -18.25 -17.39 44.40
C ALA A 8 -16.81 -17.78 44.75
N THR A 9 -16.53 -18.13 46.01
CA THR A 9 -15.19 -18.56 46.45
C THR A 9 -14.86 -19.98 45.99
N ALA A 10 -15.85 -20.86 45.84
CA ALA A 10 -15.64 -22.23 45.34
C ALA A 10 -15.30 -22.27 43.83
N ALA A 11 -15.83 -21.34 43.03
CA ALA A 11 -15.54 -21.24 41.59
C ALA A 11 -14.14 -20.66 41.29
N ILE A 12 -13.58 -19.87 42.21
CA ILE A 12 -12.25 -19.24 42.04
C ILE A 12 -11.11 -20.20 42.41
N ALA A 13 -11.38 -21.25 43.20
CA ALA A 13 -10.36 -22.24 43.60
C ALA A 13 -10.09 -23.33 42.55
N SER A 14 -10.91 -23.43 41.49
CA SER A 14 -10.75 -24.46 40.44
C SER A 14 -9.96 -23.97 39.20
N SER A 15 -9.55 -22.70 39.14
CA SER A 15 -8.89 -22.12 37.95
C SER A 15 -7.37 -21.94 38.07
N THR A 16 -6.73 -22.47 39.11
CA THR A 16 -5.30 -22.29 39.38
C THR A 16 -4.43 -23.54 39.21
N ALA A 17 -4.75 -24.42 38.25
CA ALA A 17 -3.85 -25.52 37.89
C ALA A 17 -3.70 -25.70 36.38
N THR A 18 -2.48 -25.44 35.89
CA THR A 18 -1.88 -25.77 34.57
C THR A 18 -2.47 -25.01 33.36
N GLY A 19 -1.76 -24.19 32.58
CA GLY A 19 -0.33 -24.19 32.27
C GLY A 19 -0.04 -24.96 30.98
N ALA A 20 -0.59 -24.55 29.85
CA ALA A 20 -0.14 -24.94 28.50
C ALA A 20 -0.40 -23.79 27.50
N PRO A 21 0.56 -23.42 26.63
CA PRO A 21 0.38 -22.37 25.65
C PRO A 21 -0.54 -22.84 24.52
N ALA A 22 -1.45 -21.97 24.07
CA ALA A 22 -2.26 -22.20 22.89
C ALA A 22 -1.38 -22.05 21.65
N GLU A 23 -0.92 -23.18 21.11
CA GLU A 23 -0.24 -23.26 19.82
C GLU A 23 -1.25 -23.18 18.66
N ASP A 24 -0.87 -22.37 17.68
CA ASP A 24 -1.19 -22.39 16.25
C ASP A 24 -2.65 -22.17 15.78
N GLY A 25 -2.83 -21.13 14.97
CA GLY A 25 -4.06 -20.75 14.27
C GLY A 25 -4.42 -21.67 13.10
N GLY A 26 -4.44 -22.97 13.33
CA GLY A 26 -4.91 -23.98 12.38
C GLY A 26 -6.44 -24.07 12.37
N ALA A 27 -7.00 -24.38 11.19
CA ALA A 27 -8.42 -24.70 11.01
C ALA A 27 -8.91 -25.70 12.08
N PRO A 28 -10.16 -25.57 12.57
CA PRO A 28 -10.67 -26.43 13.63
C PRO A 28 -10.54 -27.91 13.25
N PRO A 29 -10.19 -28.80 14.20
CA PRO A 29 -10.09 -30.22 13.94
C PRO A 29 -11.41 -30.72 13.35
N ALA A 30 -11.32 -31.54 12.30
CA ALA A 30 -12.47 -32.05 11.56
C ALA A 30 -13.50 -32.66 12.54
N GLY A 31 -14.67 -32.00 12.66
CA GLY A 31 -15.76 -32.40 13.55
C GLY A 31 -16.16 -31.39 14.63
N VAL A 32 -15.46 -30.26 14.79
CA VAL A 32 -15.88 -29.19 15.72
C VAL A 32 -16.71 -28.15 14.97
N THR A 33 -18.01 -28.11 15.25
CA THR A 33 -18.93 -27.08 14.73
C THR A 33 -18.66 -25.75 15.42
N ARG A 34 -18.70 -24.64 14.66
CA ARG A 34 -18.49 -23.30 15.23
C ARG A 34 -19.55 -22.95 16.28
N GLY A 35 -19.21 -22.02 17.17
CA GLY A 35 -20.16 -21.40 18.09
C GLY A 35 -21.14 -20.47 17.35
N ALA A 36 -22.25 -20.17 18.01
CA ALA A 36 -23.22 -19.18 17.53
C ALA A 36 -22.81 -17.76 17.93
N PHE A 37 -23.13 -16.78 17.08
CA PHE A 37 -22.97 -15.36 17.40
C PHE A 37 -24.34 -14.71 17.62
N ILE A 38 -24.66 -14.37 18.87
CA ILE A 38 -25.97 -13.82 19.26
C ILE A 38 -25.78 -12.40 19.80
N VAL A 39 -26.52 -11.46 19.23
CA VAL A 39 -26.47 -10.04 19.62
C VAL A 39 -27.76 -9.64 20.32
N PHE A 40 -27.64 -8.82 21.36
CA PHE A 40 -28.73 -8.17 22.07
C PHE A 40 -28.70 -6.67 21.74
N GLU A 41 -29.73 -6.21 21.06
CA GLU A 41 -30.01 -4.81 20.75
C GLU A 41 -31.20 -4.31 21.56
N GLY A 42 -31.35 -3.00 21.65
CA GLY A 42 -32.43 -2.38 22.43
C GLY A 42 -32.08 -1.00 22.92
N LEU A 43 -33.11 -0.26 23.32
CA LEU A 43 -32.99 1.07 23.92
C LEU A 43 -32.15 1.04 25.19
N ASP A 44 -31.70 2.19 25.66
CA ASP A 44 -31.07 2.26 26.98
C ASP A 44 -32.04 1.77 28.06
N ARG A 45 -31.52 0.92 28.96
CA ARG A 45 -32.27 0.26 30.05
C ARG A 45 -33.36 -0.73 29.67
N SER A 46 -33.39 -1.19 28.42
CA SER A 46 -34.19 -2.35 28.01
C SER A 46 -33.88 -3.64 28.78
N GLY A 47 -32.74 -3.74 29.48
CA GLY A 47 -32.37 -4.90 30.29
C GLY A 47 -31.39 -5.86 29.60
N LYS A 48 -30.82 -5.47 28.45
CA LYS A 48 -29.84 -6.26 27.68
C LYS A 48 -28.78 -6.93 28.54
N THR A 49 -28.11 -6.16 29.39
CA THR A 49 -27.01 -6.64 30.24
C THR A 49 -27.45 -7.73 31.20
N THR A 50 -28.65 -7.58 31.78
CA THR A 50 -29.23 -8.57 32.69
C THR A 50 -29.53 -9.85 31.91
N GLN A 51 -30.15 -9.71 30.74
CA GLN A 51 -30.54 -10.85 29.91
C GLN A 51 -29.34 -11.60 29.30
N VAL A 52 -28.28 -10.89 28.91
CA VAL A 52 -27.01 -11.51 28.47
C VAL A 52 -26.42 -12.37 29.58
N LYS A 53 -26.40 -11.89 30.83
CA LYS A 53 -25.88 -12.65 31.98
C LYS A 53 -26.73 -13.88 32.30
N LEU A 54 -28.06 -13.75 32.26
CA LEU A 54 -28.97 -14.88 32.49
C LEU A 54 -28.81 -15.95 31.42
N LEU A 55 -28.69 -15.55 30.15
CA LEU A 55 -28.45 -16.49 29.06
C LEU A 55 -27.05 -17.13 29.16
N GLU A 56 -26.01 -16.35 29.51
CA GLU A 56 -24.66 -16.87 29.73
C GLU A 56 -24.66 -17.95 30.82
N GLN A 57 -25.30 -17.67 31.96
CA GLN A 57 -25.43 -18.63 33.06
C GLN A 57 -26.15 -19.90 32.60
N ARG A 58 -27.29 -19.76 31.91
CA ARG A 58 -28.06 -20.90 31.39
C ARG A 58 -27.23 -21.76 30.43
N LEU A 59 -26.45 -21.14 29.54
CA LEU A 59 -25.58 -21.87 28.61
C LEU A 59 -24.45 -22.61 29.33
N VAL A 60 -23.86 -22.01 30.36
CA VAL A 60 -22.84 -22.65 31.21
C VAL A 60 -23.43 -23.85 31.96
N GLU A 61 -24.65 -23.72 32.51
CA GLU A 61 -25.37 -24.82 33.18
C GLU A 61 -25.68 -25.98 32.22
N LEU A 62 -25.91 -25.68 30.94
CA LEU A 62 -26.07 -26.66 29.86
C LEU A 62 -24.73 -27.23 29.33
N GLY A 63 -23.59 -26.85 29.92
CA GLY A 63 -22.26 -27.32 29.52
C GLY A 63 -21.73 -26.72 28.21
N ARG A 64 -22.32 -25.61 27.73
CA ARG A 64 -21.93 -24.95 26.48
C ARG A 64 -20.88 -23.88 26.74
N LYS A 65 -19.79 -23.89 25.96
CA LYS A 65 -18.76 -22.84 25.98
C LYS A 65 -19.37 -21.52 25.53
N THR A 66 -19.31 -20.51 26.38
CA THR A 66 -19.95 -19.22 26.13
C THR A 66 -19.03 -18.08 26.55
N LYS A 67 -19.08 -16.97 25.81
CA LYS A 67 -18.38 -15.73 26.14
C LYS A 67 -19.32 -14.53 25.96
N ALA A 68 -19.58 -13.79 27.04
CA ALA A 68 -20.20 -12.48 26.95
C ALA A 68 -19.19 -11.39 26.51
N MET A 69 -19.66 -10.50 25.62
CA MET A 69 -18.98 -9.31 25.12
C MET A 69 -19.94 -8.12 25.09
N ARG A 70 -19.42 -6.90 25.00
CA ARG A 70 -20.21 -5.68 24.93
C ARG A 70 -19.54 -4.66 24.02
N PHE A 71 -20.34 -3.92 23.26
CA PHE A 71 -19.89 -2.71 22.58
C PHE A 71 -20.60 -1.43 23.08
N PRO A 72 -19.91 -0.29 23.15
CA PRO A 72 -18.47 -0.15 22.93
C PRO A 72 -17.65 -0.86 24.02
N ASP A 73 -16.54 -1.48 23.64
CA ASP A 73 -15.53 -1.93 24.59
C ASP A 73 -14.75 -0.71 25.07
N ARG A 74 -15.14 -0.19 26.24
CA ARG A 74 -14.57 1.02 26.84
C ARG A 74 -13.13 0.84 27.37
N THR A 75 -12.57 -0.38 27.31
CA THR A 75 -11.22 -0.66 27.80
C THR A 75 -10.14 -0.42 26.75
N SER A 76 -10.49 -0.44 25.45
CA SER A 76 -9.54 -0.15 24.37
C SER A 76 -9.24 1.35 24.27
N PRO A 77 -8.13 1.76 23.60
CA PRO A 77 -7.83 3.17 23.36
C PRO A 77 -8.98 3.91 22.66
N THR A 78 -9.56 3.30 21.62
CA THR A 78 -10.75 3.79 20.92
C THR A 78 -11.97 3.82 21.85
N GLY A 79 -12.12 2.78 22.67
CA GLY A 79 -13.13 2.68 23.72
C GLY A 79 -13.12 3.82 24.73
N SER A 80 -11.93 4.24 25.17
CA SER A 80 -11.73 5.35 26.10
C SER A 80 -12.20 6.67 25.50
N MET A 81 -11.93 6.92 24.21
CA MET A 81 -12.43 8.11 23.51
C MET A 81 -13.96 8.11 23.41
N ILE A 82 -14.55 6.95 23.13
CA ILE A 82 -16.01 6.77 23.09
C ILE A 82 -16.62 7.00 24.49
N ASP A 83 -16.03 6.46 25.56
CA ASP A 83 -16.52 6.66 26.93
C ASP A 83 -16.47 8.14 27.33
N GLN A 84 -15.41 8.87 26.97
CA GLN A 84 -15.30 10.31 27.21
C GLN A 84 -16.42 11.08 26.49
N TYR A 85 -16.70 10.74 25.23
CA TYR A 85 -17.81 11.32 24.49
C TYR A 85 -19.16 11.00 25.13
N LEU A 86 -19.44 9.74 25.47
CA LEU A 86 -20.73 9.30 26.03
C LEU A 86 -21.04 9.95 27.38
N ARG A 87 -20.01 10.25 28.18
CA ARG A 87 -20.12 10.99 29.45
C ARG A 87 -20.22 12.51 29.29
N SER A 88 -20.31 13.01 28.05
CA SER A 88 -20.30 14.44 27.73
C SER A 88 -19.01 15.17 28.15
N ASN A 89 -17.90 14.47 28.29
CA ASN A 89 -16.60 15.07 28.65
C ASN A 89 -15.85 15.61 27.43
N LEU A 90 -16.29 15.28 26.22
CA LEU A 90 -15.65 15.65 24.96
C LEU A 90 -16.72 15.88 23.89
N GLU A 91 -16.69 17.04 23.25
CA GLU A 91 -17.47 17.28 22.03
C GLU A 91 -16.76 16.70 20.82
N MET A 92 -17.51 16.02 19.96
CA MET A 92 -16.98 15.36 18.77
C MET A 92 -17.99 15.45 17.64
N GLU A 93 -17.47 15.62 16.41
CA GLU A 93 -18.30 15.61 15.20
C GLU A 93 -18.94 14.22 14.99
N ASP A 94 -20.17 14.20 14.47
CA ASP A 94 -21.01 13.00 14.42
C ASP A 94 -20.45 11.86 13.58
N HIS A 95 -19.78 12.15 12.46
CA HIS A 95 -19.13 11.15 11.62
C HIS A 95 -17.89 10.60 12.33
N VAL A 96 -17.11 11.46 13.02
CA VAL A 96 -15.92 11.02 13.76
C VAL A 96 -16.30 10.02 14.85
N ILE A 97 -17.27 10.36 15.71
CA ILE A 97 -17.69 9.44 16.77
C ILE A 97 -18.31 8.15 16.22
N HIS A 98 -19.06 8.22 15.12
CA HIS A 98 -19.59 7.02 14.46
C HIS A 98 -18.47 6.10 13.98
N LEU A 99 -17.44 6.65 13.32
CA LEU A 99 -16.29 5.88 12.85
C LEU A 99 -15.49 5.29 14.01
N LEU A 100 -15.38 5.97 15.16
CA LEU A 100 -14.76 5.39 16.35
C LEU A 100 -15.57 4.19 16.88
N PHE A 101 -16.91 4.29 16.94
CA PHE A 101 -17.75 3.15 17.29
C PHE A 101 -17.54 1.96 16.34
N SER A 102 -17.39 2.24 15.03
CA SER A 102 -17.10 1.21 14.03
C SER A 102 -15.72 0.59 14.23
N ALA A 103 -14.68 1.41 14.36
CA ALA A 103 -13.31 0.97 14.61
C ALA A 103 -13.20 0.10 15.86
N ASN A 104 -13.90 0.46 16.94
CA ASN A 104 -13.94 -0.33 18.17
C ASN A 104 -14.52 -1.74 17.98
N ARG A 105 -15.45 -1.95 17.03
CA ARG A 105 -15.91 -3.29 16.64
C ARG A 105 -14.89 -4.02 15.79
N TRP A 106 -14.27 -3.33 14.83
CA TRP A 106 -13.23 -3.88 13.96
C TRP A 106 -12.01 -4.40 14.73
N GLU A 107 -11.61 -3.70 15.80
CA GLU A 107 -10.55 -4.13 16.73
C GLU A 107 -10.81 -5.53 17.33
N ALA A 108 -12.08 -5.91 17.51
CA ALA A 108 -12.47 -7.17 18.15
C ALA A 108 -12.78 -8.31 17.17
N VAL A 109 -12.76 -8.07 15.84
CA VAL A 109 -13.24 -9.03 14.84
C VAL A 109 -12.47 -10.35 14.87
N GLU A 110 -11.14 -10.30 14.91
CA GLU A 110 -10.31 -11.51 14.90
C GLU A 110 -10.50 -12.32 16.19
N TYR A 111 -10.70 -11.63 17.32
CA TYR A 111 -11.04 -12.29 18.58
C TYR A 111 -12.41 -12.98 18.52
N ILE A 112 -13.44 -12.30 18.01
CA ILE A 112 -14.78 -12.89 17.83
C ILE A 112 -14.70 -14.12 16.91
N LYS A 113 -14.03 -14.02 15.76
CA LYS A 113 -13.85 -15.13 14.82
C LYS A 113 -13.14 -16.32 15.49
N SER A 114 -12.10 -16.07 16.28
CA SER A 114 -11.37 -17.13 16.99
C SER A 114 -12.25 -17.87 18.00
N LEU A 115 -13.08 -17.13 18.77
CA LEU A 115 -14.02 -17.73 19.71
C LEU A 115 -15.05 -18.59 19.00
N LEU A 116 -15.66 -18.07 17.93
CA LEU A 116 -16.64 -18.82 17.14
C LEU A 116 -16.02 -20.08 16.52
N ALA A 117 -14.82 -19.97 15.93
CA ALA A 117 -14.11 -21.12 15.36
C ALA A 117 -13.77 -22.20 16.40
N SER A 118 -13.54 -21.81 17.66
CA SER A 118 -13.28 -22.75 18.77
C SER A 118 -14.53 -23.48 19.31
N GLY A 119 -15.71 -23.24 18.71
CA GLY A 119 -16.99 -23.75 19.20
C GLY A 119 -17.57 -22.94 20.37
N THR A 120 -17.01 -21.77 20.68
CA THR A 120 -17.49 -20.91 21.78
C THR A 120 -18.61 -19.99 21.27
N THR A 121 -19.79 -20.07 21.88
CA THR A 121 -20.91 -19.16 21.59
C THR A 121 -20.61 -17.77 22.13
N VAL A 122 -20.75 -16.75 21.31
CA VAL A 122 -20.51 -15.35 21.70
C VAL A 122 -21.85 -14.65 21.89
N LEU A 123 -22.07 -14.11 23.09
CA LEU A 123 -23.23 -13.27 23.43
C LEU A 123 -22.78 -11.82 23.50
N CYS A 124 -23.40 -10.93 22.73
CA CYS A 124 -22.95 -9.54 22.61
C CYS A 124 -24.02 -8.54 23.04
N ASP A 125 -23.73 -7.71 24.04
CA ASP A 125 -24.55 -6.55 24.43
C ASP A 125 -24.20 -5.36 23.52
N ARG A 126 -25.10 -5.06 22.57
CA ARG A 126 -24.94 -4.15 21.42
C ARG A 126 -23.87 -4.58 20.41
N TYR A 127 -24.13 -4.27 19.14
CA TYR A 127 -23.17 -4.48 18.05
C TYR A 127 -23.34 -3.42 16.94
N TYR A 128 -23.19 -3.79 15.67
CA TYR A 128 -23.20 -2.82 14.57
C TYR A 128 -24.57 -2.16 14.34
N LEU A 129 -25.69 -2.84 14.64
CA LEU A 129 -27.03 -2.25 14.49
C LEU A 129 -27.24 -1.06 15.43
N SER A 130 -26.79 -1.15 16.68
CA SER A 130 -26.70 0.02 17.57
C SER A 130 -25.90 1.17 16.92
N GLY A 131 -24.76 0.85 16.30
CA GLY A 131 -23.93 1.85 15.61
C GLY A 131 -24.65 2.57 14.47
N ILE A 132 -25.35 1.82 13.62
CA ILE A 132 -26.12 2.35 12.49
C ILE A 132 -27.30 3.20 12.99
N VAL A 133 -28.11 2.64 13.89
CA VAL A 133 -29.37 3.26 14.33
C VAL A 133 -29.13 4.52 15.16
N TYR A 134 -28.21 4.49 16.13
CA TYR A 134 -27.95 5.65 16.98
C TYR A 134 -27.38 6.83 16.18
N SER A 135 -26.52 6.56 15.20
CA SER A 135 -25.98 7.63 14.36
C SER A 135 -27.04 8.23 13.43
N ALA A 136 -27.85 7.41 12.78
CA ALA A 136 -28.95 7.90 11.96
C ALA A 136 -30.03 8.64 12.78
N ALA A 137 -30.23 8.29 14.05
CA ALA A 137 -31.17 8.95 14.94
C ALA A 137 -30.80 10.41 15.26
N LYS A 138 -29.56 10.85 14.99
CA LYS A 138 -29.12 12.23 15.16
C LYS A 138 -29.68 13.20 14.13
N GLN A 139 -30.35 12.70 13.08
CA GLN A 139 -30.97 13.51 12.01
C GLN A 139 -29.97 14.37 11.23
N ASN A 140 -28.71 13.93 11.15
CA ASN A 140 -27.71 14.56 10.30
C ASN A 140 -27.89 14.03 8.85
N PRO A 141 -28.20 14.89 7.85
CA PRO A 141 -28.50 14.45 6.49
C PRO A 141 -27.36 13.71 5.78
N SER A 142 -26.10 13.99 6.16
CA SER A 142 -24.92 13.29 5.64
C SER A 142 -24.61 11.97 6.35
N LEU A 143 -25.25 11.70 7.50
CA LEU A 143 -25.07 10.50 8.32
C LEU A 143 -26.36 9.66 8.35
N ASN A 144 -26.87 9.31 7.16
CA ASN A 144 -28.06 8.46 7.03
C ASN A 144 -27.75 6.97 7.30
N LEU A 145 -28.78 6.11 7.29
CA LEU A 145 -28.62 4.67 7.55
C LEU A 145 -27.61 4.00 6.60
N HIS A 146 -27.59 4.35 5.31
CA HIS A 146 -26.65 3.77 4.34
C HIS A 146 -25.21 4.16 4.64
N TRP A 147 -24.98 5.45 4.91
CA TRP A 147 -23.64 5.92 5.29
C TRP A 147 -23.19 5.24 6.57
N ALA A 148 -24.06 5.19 7.59
CA ALA A 148 -23.75 4.57 8.87
C ALA A 148 -23.54 3.05 8.78
N ARG A 149 -24.11 2.38 7.76
CA ARG A 149 -23.90 0.96 7.48
C ARG A 149 -22.58 0.68 6.76
N ALA A 150 -22.10 1.62 5.94
CA ALA A 150 -20.94 1.38 5.08
C ALA A 150 -19.65 0.99 5.85
N PRO A 151 -19.30 1.61 7.00
CA PRO A 151 -18.16 1.19 7.81
C PRO A 151 -18.29 -0.21 8.43
N GLU A 152 -19.50 -0.76 8.51
CA GLU A 152 -19.79 -2.05 9.14
C GLU A 152 -19.69 -3.23 8.16
N LEU A 153 -19.56 -2.95 6.85
CA LEU A 153 -19.46 -3.96 5.80
C LEU A 153 -18.19 -4.80 5.99
N GLY A 154 -18.36 -6.11 6.14
CA GLY A 154 -17.24 -7.03 6.42
C GLY A 154 -17.15 -7.51 7.87
N LEU A 155 -17.94 -6.94 8.80
CA LEU A 155 -18.02 -7.46 10.16
C LEU A 155 -18.67 -8.86 10.20
N PRO A 156 -18.34 -9.71 11.20
CA PRO A 156 -19.08 -10.94 11.48
C PRO A 156 -20.59 -10.65 11.62
N ARG A 157 -21.40 -11.26 10.77
CA ARG A 157 -22.87 -11.15 10.81
C ARG A 157 -23.41 -12.08 11.90
N PRO A 158 -24.20 -11.58 12.87
CA PRO A 158 -24.82 -12.39 13.91
C PRO A 158 -25.70 -13.49 13.33
N ASP A 159 -25.78 -14.65 13.99
CA ASP A 159 -26.73 -15.71 13.65
C ASP A 159 -28.17 -15.38 14.10
N LEU A 160 -28.28 -14.49 15.09
CA LEU A 160 -29.52 -13.93 15.62
C LEU A 160 -29.25 -12.60 16.31
N THR A 161 -30.10 -11.61 16.05
CA THR A 161 -30.11 -10.35 16.79
C THR A 161 -31.46 -10.16 17.48
N LEU A 162 -31.43 -10.03 18.81
CA LEU A 162 -32.62 -9.83 19.63
C LEU A 162 -32.79 -8.35 19.95
N PHE A 163 -33.87 -7.73 19.48
CA PHE A 163 -34.24 -6.38 19.84
C PHE A 163 -35.19 -6.40 21.04
N LEU A 164 -34.70 -6.00 22.21
CA LEU A 164 -35.49 -5.85 23.43
C LEU A 164 -36.26 -4.53 23.35
N ASP A 165 -37.51 -4.60 22.92
CA ASP A 165 -38.40 -3.45 22.78
C ASP A 165 -38.94 -3.02 24.14
N LEU A 166 -38.80 -1.74 24.44
CA LEU A 166 -39.31 -1.13 25.67
C LEU A 166 -39.75 0.30 25.36
N ASP A 167 -40.93 0.70 25.84
CA ASP A 167 -41.37 2.09 25.75
C ASP A 167 -40.41 3.01 26.53
N GLU A 168 -40.14 4.20 25.97
CA GLU A 168 -39.20 5.15 26.59
C GLU A 168 -39.68 5.65 27.95
N SER A 169 -41.01 5.67 28.17
CA SER A 169 -41.63 6.03 29.45
C SER A 169 -41.24 5.03 30.54
N VAL A 170 -41.33 3.73 30.25
CA VAL A 170 -40.96 2.65 31.17
C VAL A 170 -39.44 2.59 31.37
N ALA A 171 -38.66 2.82 30.32
CA ALA A 171 -37.21 2.89 30.40
C ALA A 171 -36.72 4.01 31.34
N LYS A 172 -37.45 5.14 31.38
CA LYS A 172 -37.15 6.28 32.25
C LYS A 172 -37.43 6.01 33.73
N GLU A 173 -38.42 5.17 34.03
CA GLU A 173 -38.72 4.73 35.40
C GLU A 173 -37.63 3.83 35.97
N ARG A 174 -36.86 3.15 35.11
CA ARG A 174 -35.66 2.41 35.51
C ARG A 174 -34.56 3.42 35.89
N GLY A 175 -34.02 3.31 37.10
CA GLY A 175 -33.12 4.32 37.69
C GLY A 175 -31.86 4.67 36.88
N GLY A 176 -31.34 5.88 37.11
CA GLY A 176 -30.09 6.39 36.52
C GLY A 176 -30.22 7.35 35.32
N TRP A 177 -31.44 7.84 34.99
CA TRP A 177 -31.75 8.50 33.70
C TRP A 177 -31.04 9.84 33.51
N GLY A 178 -30.40 10.03 32.36
CA GLY A 178 -29.75 11.27 31.96
C GLY A 178 -28.25 11.33 32.26
N GLY A 179 -27.61 10.19 32.55
CA GLY A 179 -26.18 10.11 32.83
C GLY A 179 -25.27 10.12 31.60
N GLU A 180 -25.82 9.77 30.42
CA GLU A 180 -25.09 9.74 29.15
C GLU A 180 -25.78 10.56 28.05
N VAL A 181 -25.03 10.97 27.02
CA VAL A 181 -25.46 11.89 25.95
C VAL A 181 -26.77 11.49 25.27
N TYR A 182 -27.01 10.19 25.13
CA TYR A 182 -28.16 9.63 24.39
C TYR A 182 -29.37 9.27 25.26
N GLU A 183 -29.30 9.44 26.58
CA GLU A 183 -30.42 9.17 27.49
C GLU A 183 -31.47 10.30 27.48
N LYS A 184 -32.01 10.60 26.29
CA LYS A 184 -33.05 11.61 26.04
C LYS A 184 -34.28 10.94 25.43
N ALA A 185 -35.47 11.25 25.94
CA ALA A 185 -36.70 10.54 25.58
C ALA A 185 -37.00 10.62 24.06
N GLU A 186 -36.89 11.81 23.47
CA GLU A 186 -37.12 12.01 22.03
C GLU A 186 -36.12 11.23 21.17
N PHE A 187 -34.85 11.22 21.58
CA PHE A 187 -33.80 10.47 20.88
C PHE A 187 -34.03 8.97 20.95
N GLN A 188 -34.39 8.44 22.12
CA GLN A 188 -34.68 7.02 22.32
C GLN A 188 -35.94 6.57 21.57
N ARG A 189 -36.97 7.43 21.47
CA ARG A 189 -38.14 7.17 20.62
C ARG A 189 -37.73 7.04 19.16
N ARG A 190 -36.86 7.93 18.68
CA ARG A 190 -36.35 7.87 17.29
C ARG A 190 -35.52 6.60 17.03
N VAL A 191 -34.66 6.22 17.98
CA VAL A 191 -33.91 4.96 17.93
C VAL A 191 -34.86 3.76 17.80
N ARG A 192 -35.92 3.73 18.62
CA ARG A 192 -36.96 2.68 18.56
C ARG A 192 -37.66 2.63 17.21
N GLU A 193 -38.07 3.77 16.66
CA GLU A 193 -38.70 3.86 15.34
C GLU A 193 -37.84 3.24 14.24
N LEU A 194 -36.53 3.53 14.26
CA LEU A 194 -35.58 3.00 13.27
C LEU A 194 -35.38 1.49 13.40
N PHE A 195 -35.29 0.95 14.63
CA PHE A 195 -35.26 -0.50 14.84
C PHE A 195 -36.52 -1.20 14.34
N TRP A 196 -37.70 -0.62 14.59
CA TRP A 196 -38.95 -1.11 14.02
C TRP A 196 -38.99 -1.00 12.49
N GLY A 197 -38.41 0.06 11.93
CA GLY A 197 -38.21 0.22 10.49
C GLY A 197 -37.40 -0.91 9.88
N LEU A 198 -36.25 -1.25 10.49
CA LEU A 198 -35.40 -2.37 10.07
C LEU A 198 -36.12 -3.71 10.18
N HIS A 199 -36.79 -3.97 11.32
CA HIS A 199 -37.54 -5.22 11.54
C HIS A 199 -38.68 -5.40 10.52
N ARG A 200 -39.39 -4.32 10.16
CA ARG A 200 -40.50 -4.37 9.21
C ARG A 200 -40.09 -4.21 7.74
N GLY A 201 -38.81 -3.99 7.45
CA GLY A 201 -38.32 -3.69 6.10
C GLY A 201 -38.84 -2.36 5.55
N ARG A 202 -39.16 -1.40 6.42
CA ARG A 202 -39.73 -0.08 6.05
C ARG A 202 -38.65 1.00 5.94
N ILE A 203 -37.46 0.62 5.51
CA ILE A 203 -36.40 1.59 5.21
C ILE A 203 -36.50 1.92 3.72
N GLY A 204 -36.73 3.20 3.41
CA GLY A 204 -36.77 3.69 2.05
C GLY A 204 -35.35 3.83 1.45
N PRO A 205 -35.23 4.01 0.12
CA PRO A 205 -33.93 4.07 -0.58
C PRO A 205 -33.01 5.22 -0.19
N ASP A 206 -33.52 6.20 0.55
CA ASP A 206 -32.78 7.35 1.09
C ASP A 206 -32.33 7.12 2.55
N GLY A 207 -32.57 5.93 3.10
CA GLY A 207 -32.28 5.60 4.49
C GLY A 207 -33.27 6.23 5.49
N THR A 208 -34.44 6.67 5.03
CA THR A 208 -35.53 7.15 5.90
C THR A 208 -36.59 6.07 6.14
N LEU A 209 -37.54 6.31 7.04
CA LEU A 209 -38.68 5.42 7.22
C LEU A 209 -39.64 5.61 6.03
N GLY A 210 -39.74 4.59 5.18
CA GLY A 210 -40.57 4.58 3.97
C GLY A 210 -42.00 4.07 4.19
N GLU A 211 -42.84 4.28 3.17
CA GLU A 211 -44.20 3.70 3.08
C GLU A 211 -44.13 2.19 2.75
N GLU A 212 -45.23 1.47 3.04
CA GLU A 212 -45.40 0.07 2.70
C GLU A 212 -45.16 -0.14 1.18
N ASP A 213 -44.41 -1.20 0.80
CA ASP A 213 -44.13 -1.66 -0.57
C ASP A 213 -42.83 -1.23 -1.28
N ARG A 214 -41.89 -0.53 -0.63
CA ARG A 214 -40.52 -0.35 -1.15
C ARG A 214 -39.46 -0.74 -0.13
N GLU A 215 -39.22 -2.04 -0.01
CA GLU A 215 -38.12 -2.56 0.78
C GLU A 215 -36.77 -2.23 0.13
N ASP A 216 -35.85 -1.65 0.90
CA ASP A 216 -34.47 -1.53 0.47
C ASP A 216 -33.75 -2.87 0.60
N ALA A 217 -33.20 -3.35 -0.52
CA ALA A 217 -32.45 -4.60 -0.59
C ALA A 217 -31.21 -4.59 0.32
N ASP A 218 -30.61 -3.42 0.56
CA ASP A 218 -29.40 -3.30 1.36
C ASP A 218 -29.59 -3.68 2.83
N PHE A 219 -30.82 -3.63 3.35
CA PHE A 219 -31.15 -3.95 4.76
C PHE A 219 -31.86 -5.30 4.94
N ARG A 220 -31.87 -6.14 3.90
CA ARG A 220 -32.51 -7.46 3.95
C ARG A 220 -31.88 -8.36 5.02
N GLN A 221 -30.56 -8.30 5.18
CA GLN A 221 -29.84 -9.14 6.14
C GLN A 221 -30.25 -8.83 7.59
N GLU A 222 -30.37 -7.54 7.89
CA GLU A 222 -30.77 -7.00 9.18
C GLU A 222 -32.21 -7.39 9.49
N LYS A 223 -33.12 -7.32 8.50
CA LYS A 223 -34.51 -7.79 8.64
C LYS A 223 -34.58 -9.30 8.96
N GLU A 224 -33.77 -10.12 8.28
CA GLU A 224 -33.76 -11.58 8.47
C GLU A 224 -33.25 -12.01 9.86
N ASP A 225 -32.28 -11.27 10.42
CA ASP A 225 -31.65 -11.64 11.69
C ASP A 225 -32.30 -10.98 12.91
N LEU A 226 -33.04 -9.87 12.73
CA LEU A 226 -33.61 -9.07 13.82
C LEU A 226 -34.97 -9.60 14.30
N VAL A 227 -34.99 -10.14 15.52
CA VAL A 227 -36.17 -10.66 16.21
C VAL A 227 -36.51 -9.77 17.39
N VAL A 228 -37.77 -9.32 17.47
CA VAL A 228 -38.25 -8.49 18.57
C VAL A 228 -38.65 -9.35 19.77
N VAL A 229 -38.32 -8.87 20.96
CA VAL A 229 -38.71 -9.42 22.28
C VAL A 229 -39.32 -8.28 23.09
N ASP A 230 -40.48 -8.51 23.71
CA ASP A 230 -41.11 -7.53 24.59
C ASP A 230 -40.37 -7.48 25.94
N ALA A 231 -39.71 -6.37 26.23
CA ALA A 231 -38.95 -6.19 27.48
C ALA A 231 -39.74 -5.50 28.60
N GLY A 232 -41.05 -5.33 28.43
CA GLY A 232 -41.97 -4.76 29.42
C GLY A 232 -42.39 -5.74 30.52
N ALA A 233 -42.26 -7.05 30.29
CA ALA A 233 -42.58 -8.11 31.23
C ALA A 233 -41.54 -8.25 32.38
N SER A 234 -41.76 -9.20 33.30
CA SER A 234 -40.78 -9.49 34.36
C SER A 234 -39.47 -10.04 33.80
N VAL A 235 -38.37 -9.94 34.57
CA VAL A 235 -37.03 -10.35 34.11
C VAL A 235 -37.01 -11.82 33.70
N GLU A 236 -37.72 -12.66 34.45
CA GLU A 236 -37.85 -14.10 34.24
C GLU A 236 -38.68 -14.42 32.99
N GLU A 237 -39.81 -13.73 32.78
CA GLU A 237 -40.63 -13.89 31.57
C GLU A 237 -39.86 -13.52 30.30
N VAL A 238 -39.13 -12.40 30.34
CA VAL A 238 -38.26 -11.97 29.23
C VAL A 238 -37.14 -12.99 28.98
N ALA A 239 -36.55 -13.56 30.03
CA ALA A 239 -35.51 -14.58 29.90
C ALA A 239 -36.02 -15.87 29.24
N GLU A 240 -37.23 -16.30 29.59
CA GLU A 240 -37.87 -17.45 28.95
C GLU A 240 -38.24 -17.17 27.49
N GLU A 241 -38.78 -15.99 27.19
CA GLU A 241 -39.06 -15.58 25.80
C GLU A 241 -37.77 -15.60 24.96
N ILE A 242 -36.68 -15.01 25.47
CA ILE A 242 -35.36 -15.03 24.83
C ILE A 242 -34.92 -16.47 24.57
N TRP A 243 -35.06 -17.37 25.55
CA TRP A 243 -34.69 -18.77 25.38
C TRP A 243 -35.48 -19.45 24.28
N THR A 244 -36.79 -19.17 24.15
CA THR A 244 -37.60 -19.75 23.06
C THR A 244 -37.12 -19.35 21.67
N LYS A 245 -36.46 -18.19 21.52
CA LYS A 245 -35.88 -17.71 20.25
C LYS A 245 -34.45 -18.20 20.04
N VAL A 246 -33.66 -18.23 21.11
CA VAL A 246 -32.23 -18.57 21.07
C VAL A 246 -32.00 -20.07 20.95
N GLY A 247 -32.72 -20.89 21.72
CA GLY A 247 -32.52 -22.35 21.76
C GLY A 247 -32.55 -23.01 20.38
N PRO A 248 -33.61 -22.80 19.57
CA PRO A 248 -33.67 -23.35 18.22
C PRO A 248 -32.55 -22.86 17.30
N ARG A 249 -32.12 -21.60 17.47
CA ARG A 249 -31.03 -21.03 16.66
C ARG A 249 -29.69 -21.67 17.00
N LEU A 250 -29.42 -21.90 18.28
CA LEU A 250 -28.21 -22.58 18.74
C LEU A 250 -28.12 -23.99 18.15
N GLU A 251 -29.21 -24.76 18.22
CA GLU A 251 -29.25 -26.10 17.63
C GLU A 251 -29.04 -26.09 16.12
N ALA A 252 -29.58 -25.10 15.40
CA ALA A 252 -29.39 -24.97 13.96
C ALA A 252 -27.94 -24.66 13.59
N VAL A 253 -27.24 -23.82 14.36
CA VAL A 253 -25.80 -23.56 14.18
C VAL A 253 -24.98 -24.82 14.47
N GLU A 254 -25.31 -25.57 15.54
CA GLU A 254 -24.66 -26.84 15.89
C GLU A 254 -24.90 -27.95 14.85
N LYS A 255 -26.02 -27.92 14.13
CA LYS A 255 -26.28 -28.83 13.00
C LYS A 255 -25.58 -28.41 11.70
N GLY A 256 -24.91 -27.25 11.69
CA GLY A 256 -24.23 -26.71 10.50
C GLY A 256 -25.16 -26.03 9.49
N GLU A 257 -26.42 -25.75 9.83
CA GLU A 257 -27.39 -25.10 8.92
C GLU A 257 -26.98 -23.67 8.54
N PHE A 258 -26.12 -23.04 9.36
CA PHE A 258 -25.57 -21.70 9.15
C PHE A 258 -24.11 -21.70 8.66
N GLY A 259 -23.62 -22.86 8.20
CA GLY A 259 -22.25 -23.07 7.70
C GLY A 259 -21.17 -23.06 8.79
N ASP A 260 -20.00 -23.59 8.43
CA ASP A 260 -18.86 -23.77 9.36
C ASP A 260 -18.08 -22.47 9.63
N THR A 261 -18.27 -21.44 8.81
CA THR A 261 -17.61 -20.14 8.94
C THR A 261 -18.61 -19.07 9.38
N PRO A 262 -18.21 -18.09 10.22
CA PRO A 262 -19.05 -16.94 10.54
C PRO A 262 -19.53 -16.23 9.28
N ARG A 263 -20.82 -15.89 9.23
CA ARG A 263 -21.39 -15.06 8.16
C ARG A 263 -20.78 -13.65 8.21
N THR A 264 -20.90 -12.89 7.13
CA THR A 264 -20.34 -11.54 7.03
C THR A 264 -21.41 -10.55 6.60
N VAL A 265 -21.39 -9.33 7.15
CA VAL A 265 -22.26 -8.23 6.71
C VAL A 265 -21.83 -7.84 5.29
N SER A 266 -22.75 -7.90 4.33
CA SER A 266 -22.44 -7.67 2.92
C SER A 266 -23.42 -6.70 2.26
N MET A 267 -23.04 -6.17 1.12
CA MET A 267 -23.99 -5.47 0.23
C MET A 267 -24.88 -6.51 -0.48
N ASP A 268 -26.12 -6.14 -0.78
CA ASP A 268 -26.98 -7.00 -1.60
C ASP A 268 -26.57 -6.88 -3.08
N VAL A 269 -25.96 -7.95 -3.60
CA VAL A 269 -25.45 -8.03 -4.97
C VAL A 269 -26.58 -8.15 -6.01
N ALA A 270 -27.84 -8.36 -5.58
CA ALA A 270 -28.99 -8.50 -6.47
C ALA A 270 -29.19 -7.29 -7.40
N TRP A 271 -28.84 -6.08 -6.93
CA TRP A 271 -28.89 -4.85 -7.72
C TRP A 271 -27.90 -4.84 -8.90
N LEU A 272 -26.71 -5.43 -8.73
CA LEU A 272 -25.70 -5.54 -9.80
C LEU A 272 -26.14 -6.52 -10.90
N THR A 273 -26.82 -7.61 -10.54
CA THR A 273 -27.41 -8.54 -11.52
C THR A 273 -28.57 -7.91 -12.30
N HIS A 274 -29.32 -6.96 -11.73
CA HIS A 274 -30.42 -6.31 -12.45
C HIS A 274 -29.92 -5.27 -13.47
N LEU A 275 -28.75 -4.66 -13.24
CA LEU A 275 -28.06 -3.77 -14.19
C LEU A 275 -27.36 -4.52 -15.33
N TYR A 276 -26.85 -5.74 -15.08
CA TYR A 276 -26.17 -6.55 -16.10
C TYR A 276 -27.03 -7.67 -16.73
N GLY A 277 -28.20 -7.97 -16.15
CA GLY A 277 -29.05 -9.10 -16.53
C GLY A 277 -30.12 -8.81 -17.58
N SER A 278 -30.32 -7.55 -17.99
CA SER A 278 -31.30 -7.22 -19.04
C SER A 278 -30.73 -7.44 -20.44
N ARG A 279 -30.35 -8.69 -20.77
CA ARG A 279 -30.37 -9.19 -22.15
C ARG A 279 -31.83 -9.46 -22.56
N GLY A 280 -32.63 -8.40 -22.60
CA GLY A 280 -33.99 -8.39 -23.13
C GLY A 280 -33.98 -7.96 -24.59
N LYS A 281 -34.43 -8.86 -25.47
CA LYS A 281 -34.64 -8.68 -26.92
C LYS A 281 -35.08 -7.24 -27.29
N PHE A 282 -34.19 -6.48 -27.92
CA PHE A 282 -34.60 -5.28 -28.66
C PHE A 282 -35.16 -5.70 -30.02
N SER A 283 -36.49 -5.75 -30.10
CA SER A 283 -37.24 -5.76 -31.35
C SER A 283 -37.01 -4.43 -32.07
N ASN A 284 -36.69 -4.53 -33.36
CA ASN A 284 -36.66 -3.42 -34.31
C ASN A 284 -37.98 -2.63 -34.24
N LYS A 285 -37.93 -1.38 -33.77
CA LYS A 285 -38.82 -0.28 -34.16
C LYS A 285 -38.28 1.02 -33.57
N SER A 286 -37.65 1.83 -34.41
CA SER A 286 -37.50 3.26 -34.17
C SER A 286 -38.89 3.92 -34.10
N PRO A 287 -39.07 4.95 -33.27
CA PRO A 287 -39.16 6.27 -33.88
C PRO A 287 -38.42 7.38 -33.12
N SER A 288 -37.68 8.17 -33.90
CA SER A 288 -37.48 9.63 -33.82
C SER A 288 -37.31 10.31 -32.46
N GLY A 289 -36.10 10.84 -32.26
CA GLY A 289 -35.95 12.29 -32.09
C GLY A 289 -35.72 12.82 -30.68
N ALA A 290 -34.56 12.57 -30.09
CA ALA A 290 -33.84 13.53 -29.23
C ALA A 290 -32.42 12.99 -28.95
N GLN A 291 -31.38 13.61 -29.55
CA GLN A 291 -29.99 13.36 -29.17
C GLN A 291 -29.57 14.32 -28.05
N PRO A 292 -28.98 13.84 -26.94
CA PRO A 292 -27.96 14.59 -26.22
C PRO A 292 -26.61 14.37 -26.90
N ARG A 293 -25.88 15.46 -27.14
CA ARG A 293 -24.53 15.48 -27.72
C ARG A 293 -23.56 14.76 -26.77
N HIS A 294 -23.05 13.59 -27.19
CA HIS A 294 -21.84 13.03 -26.60
C HIS A 294 -20.63 13.86 -27.03
N SER A 295 -19.79 14.24 -26.07
CA SER A 295 -18.50 14.87 -26.35
C SER A 295 -17.55 13.83 -26.99
N PRO A 296 -16.69 14.24 -27.94
CA PRO A 296 -15.79 13.32 -28.64
C PRO A 296 -14.67 12.73 -27.76
N TRP A 297 -14.61 13.08 -26.47
CA TRP A 297 -13.56 12.65 -25.54
C TRP A 297 -13.77 11.22 -25.01
N CYS A 298 -15.01 10.77 -24.81
CA CYS A 298 -15.27 9.40 -24.34
C CYS A 298 -14.93 8.33 -25.38
N SER A 299 -15.07 8.64 -26.67
CA SER A 299 -14.72 7.69 -27.72
C SER A 299 -13.20 7.54 -27.87
N TRP A 300 -12.40 8.54 -27.48
CA TRP A 300 -10.94 8.48 -27.58
C TRP A 300 -10.33 7.61 -26.48
N PHE A 301 -10.86 7.67 -25.25
CA PHE A 301 -10.36 6.90 -24.10
C PHE A 301 -10.69 5.40 -24.19
N ILE A 302 -11.82 5.02 -24.79
CA ILE A 302 -12.19 3.62 -24.96
C ILE A 302 -11.47 2.98 -26.17
N THR A 303 -11.02 3.78 -27.15
CA THR A 303 -10.19 3.27 -28.26
C THR A 303 -8.69 3.17 -27.96
N PHE A 304 -8.22 3.63 -26.79
CA PHE A 304 -6.86 3.32 -26.31
C PHE A 304 -6.82 1.93 -25.65
N ASP A 305 -7.54 0.98 -26.22
CA ASP A 305 -7.67 -0.41 -25.81
C ASP A 305 -6.57 -1.23 -26.52
N CYS A 306 -5.80 -2.01 -25.74
CA CYS A 306 -4.84 -3.09 -26.04
C CYS A 306 -3.95 -3.01 -27.31
N ASN A 307 -4.47 -2.61 -28.46
CA ASN A 307 -3.81 -2.47 -29.75
C ASN A 307 -2.71 -1.38 -29.79
N GLY A 308 -2.86 -0.27 -29.06
CA GLY A 308 -1.82 0.77 -28.97
C GLY A 308 -0.57 0.28 -28.22
N PHE A 309 -0.77 -0.51 -27.18
CA PHE A 309 0.31 -1.10 -26.38
C PHE A 309 0.94 -2.31 -27.09
N ILE A 310 0.14 -3.15 -27.75
CA ILE A 310 0.62 -4.21 -28.66
C ILE A 310 1.40 -3.62 -29.86
N ALA A 311 1.07 -2.40 -30.32
CA ALA A 311 1.83 -1.73 -31.37
C ALA A 311 3.20 -1.24 -30.87
N ILE A 312 3.32 -0.79 -29.63
CA ILE A 312 4.60 -0.42 -28.99
C ILE A 312 5.45 -1.66 -28.73
N GLU A 313 4.86 -2.73 -28.19
CA GLU A 313 5.51 -4.03 -28.00
C GLU A 313 5.99 -4.62 -29.34
N ARG A 314 5.13 -4.63 -30.37
CA ARG A 314 5.51 -5.08 -31.73
C ARG A 314 6.56 -4.17 -32.37
N SER A 315 6.57 -2.88 -32.06
CA SER A 315 7.60 -1.95 -32.56
C SER A 315 8.94 -2.16 -31.86
N LEU A 316 8.95 -2.40 -30.55
CA LEU A 316 10.14 -2.75 -29.76
C LEU A 316 10.70 -4.12 -30.15
N VAL A 317 9.83 -5.10 -30.38
CA VAL A 317 10.20 -6.45 -30.83
C VAL A 317 10.65 -6.47 -32.31
N ARG A 318 10.05 -5.66 -33.19
CA ARG A 318 10.52 -5.48 -34.59
C ARG A 318 11.83 -4.71 -34.66
N PHE A 319 12.01 -3.70 -33.81
CA PHE A 319 13.27 -2.97 -33.65
C PHE A 319 14.40 -3.91 -33.18
N TRP A 320 14.08 -4.88 -32.32
CA TRP A 320 15.01 -5.92 -31.86
C TRP A 320 15.25 -7.07 -32.87
N LYS A 321 14.22 -7.51 -33.61
CA LYS A 321 14.33 -8.58 -34.63
C LYS A 321 15.08 -8.12 -35.89
N GLY A 322 15.16 -6.83 -36.17
CA GLY A 322 15.79 -6.29 -37.38
C GLY A 322 17.32 -6.22 -37.37
N ARG A 323 18.01 -6.58 -36.27
CA ARG A 323 19.47 -6.37 -36.14
C ARG A 323 20.29 -7.52 -35.57
N THR A 324 19.75 -8.73 -35.47
CA THR A 324 20.50 -9.87 -34.90
C THR A 324 20.35 -11.15 -35.74
N ASN A 325 21.27 -11.33 -36.68
CA ASN A 325 21.83 -12.66 -36.91
C ASN A 325 23.02 -12.81 -35.96
N ILE A 326 23.18 -14.01 -35.39
CA ILE A 326 24.26 -14.46 -34.49
C ILE A 326 23.92 -14.32 -32.99
N PHE A 327 23.35 -15.42 -32.48
CA PHE A 327 23.37 -15.84 -31.09
C PHE A 327 24.62 -16.69 -30.86
N ASP A 328 25.33 -16.46 -29.74
CA ASP A 328 25.73 -17.53 -28.82
C ASP A 328 26.56 -16.96 -27.64
N PHE A 329 25.87 -16.34 -26.68
CA PHE A 329 26.29 -16.39 -25.28
C PHE A 329 25.10 -16.11 -24.35
N ARG A 330 24.56 -17.20 -23.78
CA ARG A 330 23.59 -17.32 -22.66
C ARG A 330 22.29 -16.50 -22.75
N ARG A 331 21.33 -17.11 -23.45
CA ARG A 331 19.88 -16.82 -23.49
C ARG A 331 19.15 -16.79 -22.13
N SER A 332 19.69 -17.33 -21.04
CA SER A 332 18.93 -17.46 -19.78
C SER A 332 18.66 -16.13 -19.09
N PHE A 333 19.65 -15.29 -18.79
CA PHE A 333 19.43 -14.20 -17.83
C PHE A 333 18.45 -13.10 -18.29
N LEU A 334 18.48 -12.71 -19.58
CA LEU A 334 17.57 -11.70 -20.14
C LEU A 334 16.19 -12.28 -20.51
N ALA A 335 16.12 -13.55 -20.91
CA ALA A 335 14.84 -14.22 -21.13
C ALA A 335 14.14 -14.52 -19.81
N ASP A 336 14.90 -14.88 -18.77
CA ASP A 336 14.40 -15.16 -17.42
C ASP A 336 13.91 -13.87 -16.75
N ALA A 337 14.64 -12.75 -16.84
CA ALA A 337 14.17 -11.45 -16.33
C ALA A 337 12.93 -10.93 -17.09
N GLY A 338 12.89 -11.08 -18.42
CA GLY A 338 11.73 -10.71 -19.24
C GLY A 338 10.52 -11.61 -19.03
N CYS A 339 10.73 -12.93 -18.85
CA CYS A 339 9.68 -13.88 -18.48
C CYS A 339 9.19 -13.66 -17.05
N LEU A 340 10.06 -13.31 -16.11
CA LEU A 340 9.69 -12.99 -14.73
C LEU A 340 8.85 -11.71 -14.68
N LEU A 341 9.24 -10.66 -15.41
CA LEU A 341 8.46 -9.42 -15.54
C LEU A 341 7.11 -9.67 -16.24
N SER A 342 7.08 -10.47 -17.30
CA SER A 342 5.83 -10.84 -17.98
C SER A 342 4.93 -11.75 -17.14
N PHE A 343 5.50 -12.67 -16.37
CA PHE A 343 4.79 -13.57 -15.46
C PHE A 343 4.22 -12.82 -14.26
N CYS A 344 5.02 -11.95 -13.62
CA CYS A 344 4.56 -11.07 -12.55
C CYS A 344 3.47 -10.11 -13.05
N PHE A 345 3.62 -9.53 -14.25
CA PHE A 345 2.60 -8.63 -14.82
C PHE A 345 1.31 -9.36 -15.20
N ARG A 346 1.39 -10.55 -15.82
CA ARG A 346 0.20 -11.37 -16.14
C ARG A 346 -0.50 -11.88 -14.88
N ARG A 347 0.25 -12.13 -13.81
CA ARG A 347 -0.29 -12.52 -12.50
C ARG A 347 -0.96 -11.34 -11.80
N LEU A 348 -0.34 -10.16 -11.80
CA LEU A 348 -0.91 -8.92 -11.25
C LEU A 348 -2.18 -8.46 -11.99
N VAL A 349 -2.19 -8.52 -13.33
CA VAL A 349 -3.38 -8.17 -14.14
C VAL A 349 -4.51 -9.17 -13.90
N ARG A 350 -4.20 -10.43 -13.59
CA ARG A 350 -5.20 -11.46 -13.25
C ARG A 350 -5.74 -11.30 -11.83
N GLU A 351 -4.92 -10.83 -10.90
CA GLU A 351 -5.32 -10.47 -9.53
C GLU A 351 -6.14 -9.16 -9.51
N ALA A 352 -5.81 -8.17 -10.37
CA ALA A 352 -6.57 -6.94 -10.53
C ALA A 352 -7.93 -7.12 -11.25
N ALA A 353 -8.09 -8.18 -12.04
CA ALA A 353 -9.33 -8.48 -12.77
C ALA A 353 -10.37 -9.27 -11.97
N CYS A 354 -10.01 -9.84 -10.80
CA CYS A 354 -10.90 -10.65 -9.96
C CYS A 354 -10.51 -10.53 -8.47
N PRO A 355 -10.99 -9.52 -7.73
CA PRO A 355 -10.79 -9.46 -6.29
C PRO A 355 -11.80 -10.42 -5.61
N GLY A 356 -11.33 -11.51 -5.00
CA GLY A 356 -12.23 -12.34 -4.17
C GLY A 356 -11.95 -13.83 -3.95
N LEU A 357 -10.76 -14.38 -4.25
CA LEU A 357 -10.45 -15.77 -3.91
C LEU A 357 -9.22 -15.86 -2.99
N PRO A 358 -9.32 -16.45 -1.78
CA PRO A 358 -8.16 -16.71 -0.95
C PRO A 358 -7.46 -17.99 -1.42
N TYR A 359 -6.13 -17.96 -1.49
CA TYR A 359 -5.32 -19.18 -1.49
C TYR A 359 -4.22 -19.10 -0.43
N HIS A 360 -4.27 -20.07 0.48
CA HIS A 360 -3.19 -20.50 1.36
C HIS A 360 -1.90 -20.78 0.57
N SER A 361 -0.75 -20.31 1.05
CA SER A 361 0.32 -21.19 1.56
C SER A 361 1.53 -20.39 2.06
N SER A 362 1.85 -20.59 3.34
CA SER A 362 3.18 -20.90 3.86
C SER A 362 4.34 -19.98 3.49
N PHE A 363 4.60 -18.96 4.32
CA PHE A 363 5.97 -18.55 4.73
C PHE A 363 5.82 -17.53 5.89
N CYS A 364 5.54 -18.03 7.09
CA CYS A 364 5.57 -17.22 8.30
C CYS A 364 6.29 -18.01 9.38
N THR A 365 7.59 -17.77 9.49
CA THR A 365 8.37 -18.09 10.67
C THR A 365 9.44 -17.01 10.74
N ILE A 366 9.70 -16.49 11.95
CA ILE A 366 10.66 -15.43 12.30
C ILE A 366 10.02 -14.02 12.31
N HIS A 367 9.42 -13.55 13.43
CA HIS A 367 10.14 -13.05 14.62
C HIS A 367 9.13 -12.36 15.58
N GLU A 368 8.61 -13.15 16.52
CA GLU A 368 7.95 -12.67 17.72
C GLU A 368 9.03 -12.43 18.78
N GLN A 369 9.62 -11.23 18.82
CA GLN A 369 10.53 -10.76 19.88
C GLN A 369 10.89 -9.29 19.61
N VAL A 370 10.06 -8.33 20.05
CA VAL A 370 10.42 -7.03 20.68
C VAL A 370 9.10 -6.35 21.13
N LEU A 371 8.41 -6.92 22.11
CA LEU A 371 7.37 -6.20 22.86
C LEU A 371 7.60 -6.42 24.35
N GLN A 372 8.58 -5.70 24.90
CA GLN A 372 8.69 -5.41 26.33
C GLN A 372 9.77 -4.32 26.54
N SER A 373 9.37 -3.04 26.56
CA SER A 373 9.89 -2.05 27.52
C SER A 373 9.10 -0.72 27.46
N GLU A 374 8.20 -0.57 28.44
CA GLU A 374 7.87 0.62 29.26
C GLU A 374 7.46 2.01 28.68
N LYS A 375 6.20 2.36 29.01
CA LYS A 375 5.68 3.57 29.73
C LYS A 375 6.03 5.00 29.24
N SER A 376 5.00 5.71 28.75
CA SER A 376 4.45 7.00 29.28
C SER A 376 3.62 7.73 28.18
N PRO A 377 2.49 8.39 28.50
CA PRO A 377 1.47 8.77 27.53
C PRO A 377 1.52 10.26 27.13
N THR A 378 1.81 10.55 25.86
CA THR A 378 1.45 11.81 25.19
C THR A 378 1.40 11.60 23.67
N ALA A 379 0.26 11.92 23.06
CA ALA A 379 0.00 12.08 21.62
C ALA A 379 -0.03 10.79 20.75
N PHE A 380 -1.21 10.19 20.58
CA PHE A 380 -1.48 9.26 19.47
C PHE A 380 -1.89 10.03 18.22
N ALA A 381 -0.92 10.64 17.55
CA ALA A 381 -0.88 10.46 16.10
C ALA A 381 -0.57 8.98 15.86
N MET A 382 -1.14 8.35 14.83
CA MET A 382 -0.56 7.09 14.34
C MET A 382 0.84 7.42 13.80
N ASP A 383 1.80 7.47 14.70
CA ASP A 383 3.20 7.57 14.33
C ASP A 383 3.53 6.24 13.65
N ILE A 384 3.56 6.26 12.32
CA ILE A 384 4.45 5.38 11.55
C ILE A 384 5.72 5.30 12.39
N PRO A 385 6.18 4.09 12.80
CA PRO A 385 7.28 3.98 13.75
C PRO A 385 8.38 4.95 13.35
N ALA A 386 8.83 5.82 14.25
CA ALA A 386 9.72 6.94 13.88
C ALA A 386 10.91 6.47 13.01
N ALA A 387 11.33 5.22 13.20
CA ALA A 387 12.24 4.47 12.34
C ALA A 387 11.80 4.36 10.86
N ALA A 388 10.58 3.91 10.55
CA ALA A 388 10.07 3.84 9.18
C ALA A 388 10.02 5.22 8.50
N ASN A 389 9.55 6.26 9.20
CA ASN A 389 9.56 7.63 8.66
C ASN A 389 10.98 8.16 8.45
N ALA A 390 11.88 7.94 9.40
CA ALA A 390 13.28 8.36 9.30
C ALA A 390 14.00 7.63 8.16
N LEU A 391 13.86 6.31 8.06
CA LEU A 391 14.48 5.47 7.03
C LEU A 391 13.92 5.78 5.64
N GLY A 392 12.60 5.91 5.50
CA GLY A 392 11.98 6.31 4.23
C GLY A 392 12.41 7.72 3.78
N THR A 393 12.56 8.65 4.74
CA THR A 393 13.09 10.00 4.45
C THR A 393 14.56 9.96 4.04
N LEU A 394 15.39 9.15 4.71
CA LEU A 394 16.79 8.94 4.33
C LEU A 394 16.90 8.35 2.91
N GLY A 395 16.03 7.39 2.57
CA GLY A 395 15.91 6.85 1.22
C GLY A 395 15.58 7.93 0.19
N ALA A 396 14.53 8.72 0.44
CA ALA A 396 14.13 9.83 -0.42
C ALA A 396 15.22 10.89 -0.59
N VAL A 397 15.98 11.19 0.47
CA VAL A 397 17.12 12.13 0.41
C VAL A 397 18.22 11.57 -0.48
N CYS A 398 18.59 10.29 -0.31
CA CYS A 398 19.58 9.63 -1.16
C CYS A 398 19.19 9.73 -2.62
N TRP A 399 17.95 9.39 -2.97
CA TRP A 399 17.46 9.48 -4.34
C TRP A 399 17.35 10.91 -4.88
N SER A 400 17.07 11.88 -4.01
CA SER A 400 17.04 13.29 -4.41
C SER A 400 18.42 13.81 -4.81
N ILE A 401 19.48 13.34 -4.15
CA ILE A 401 20.84 13.84 -4.38
C ILE A 401 21.70 12.93 -5.26
N GLN A 402 21.21 11.73 -5.62
CA GLN A 402 21.99 10.66 -6.26
C GLN A 402 22.77 11.16 -7.49
N LEU A 403 22.16 11.97 -8.35
CA LEU A 403 22.75 12.46 -9.61
C LEU A 403 23.75 13.61 -9.43
N ILE A 404 23.76 14.29 -8.27
CA ILE A 404 24.61 15.47 -8.03
C ILE A 404 26.10 15.13 -8.19
N PRO A 405 26.66 14.06 -7.58
CA PRO A 405 28.05 13.65 -7.81
C PRO A 405 28.38 13.42 -9.28
N GLN A 406 27.47 12.81 -10.05
CA GLN A 406 27.68 12.56 -11.47
C GLN A 406 27.74 13.88 -12.26
N ILE A 407 26.82 14.80 -11.98
CA ILE A 407 26.78 16.13 -12.62
C ILE A 407 28.07 16.91 -12.35
N ILE A 408 28.54 16.90 -11.09
CA ILE A 408 29.79 17.57 -10.69
C ILE A 408 30.99 16.92 -11.39
N ILE A 409 31.04 15.59 -11.47
CA ILE A 409 32.12 14.87 -12.15
C ILE A 409 32.16 15.21 -13.63
N ASN A 410 31.02 15.22 -14.31
CA ASN A 410 30.91 15.59 -15.73
C ASN A 410 31.42 17.03 -15.96
N TYR A 411 31.02 17.96 -15.07
CA TYR A 411 31.45 19.35 -15.13
C TYR A 411 32.97 19.48 -14.96
N ARG A 412 33.55 18.86 -13.93
CA ARG A 412 35.00 18.95 -13.64
C ARG A 412 35.86 18.27 -14.70
N ARG A 413 35.36 17.21 -15.33
CA ARG A 413 36.08 16.48 -16.39
C ARG A 413 35.91 17.12 -17.77
N HIS A 414 34.97 18.05 -17.92
CA HIS A 414 34.51 18.55 -19.22
C HIS A 414 34.19 17.43 -20.21
N ASN A 415 33.69 16.30 -19.72
CA ASN A 415 33.45 15.09 -20.49
C ASN A 415 32.35 14.24 -19.83
N ALA A 416 31.46 13.67 -20.64
CA ALA A 416 30.40 12.75 -20.22
C ALA A 416 30.52 11.34 -20.85
N THR A 417 31.68 10.99 -21.44
CA THR A 417 31.90 9.75 -22.19
C THR A 417 31.42 8.50 -21.43
N GLY A 418 30.49 7.77 -22.04
CA GLY A 418 29.95 6.50 -21.53
C GLY A 418 28.70 6.66 -20.64
N LEU A 419 28.32 7.88 -20.29
CA LEU A 419 27.05 8.15 -19.64
C LEU A 419 25.94 8.16 -20.70
N GLN A 420 24.89 7.38 -20.50
CA GLN A 420 23.89 7.19 -21.54
C GLN A 420 22.78 8.23 -21.51
N PRO A 421 22.60 9.04 -22.57
CA PRO A 421 21.52 10.03 -22.60
C PRO A 421 20.12 9.41 -22.59
N SER A 422 19.96 8.21 -23.15
CA SER A 422 18.67 7.49 -23.12
C SER A 422 18.24 7.09 -21.72
N MET A 423 19.18 6.73 -20.84
CA MET A 423 18.89 6.42 -19.44
C MET A 423 18.35 7.67 -18.73
N MET A 424 19.03 8.81 -18.90
CA MET A 424 18.61 10.08 -18.30
C MET A 424 17.22 10.51 -18.78
N MET A 425 16.89 10.29 -20.07
CA MET A 425 15.56 10.61 -20.58
C MET A 425 14.47 9.69 -20.01
N LEU A 426 14.74 8.39 -19.88
CA LEU A 426 13.78 7.44 -19.28
C LEU A 426 13.48 7.80 -17.82
N TRP A 427 14.51 8.18 -17.05
CA TRP A 427 14.36 8.61 -15.67
C TRP A 427 13.61 9.93 -15.52
N ALA A 428 13.84 10.89 -16.43
CA ALA A 428 13.03 12.11 -16.47
C ALA A 428 11.55 11.81 -16.70
N TRP A 429 11.23 10.86 -17.59
CA TRP A 429 9.85 10.43 -17.80
C TRP A 429 9.29 9.59 -16.66
N ALA A 430 10.10 8.82 -15.94
CA ALA A 430 9.68 8.06 -14.76
C ALA A 430 9.20 8.98 -13.61
N GLY A 431 9.79 10.18 -13.50
CA GLY A 431 9.40 11.16 -12.49
C GLY A 431 7.96 11.66 -12.62
N VAL A 432 7.35 11.58 -13.81
CA VAL A 432 5.94 11.97 -14.04
C VAL A 432 4.97 11.03 -13.31
N PRO A 433 4.85 9.72 -13.65
CA PRO A 433 3.95 8.81 -12.95
C PRO A 433 4.32 8.64 -11.48
N LEU A 434 5.61 8.69 -11.12
CA LEU A 434 6.04 8.69 -9.72
C LEU A 434 5.54 9.92 -8.96
N GLY A 435 5.63 11.10 -9.58
CA GLY A 435 5.11 12.35 -9.03
C GLY A 435 3.59 12.33 -8.90
N VAL A 436 2.86 11.80 -9.88
CA VAL A 436 1.40 11.59 -9.79
C VAL A 436 1.07 10.67 -8.62
N TYR A 437 1.74 9.51 -8.53
CA TYR A 437 1.56 8.54 -7.46
C TYR A 437 1.75 9.19 -6.09
N ASN A 438 2.90 9.83 -5.86
CA ASN A 438 3.23 10.40 -4.55
C ASN A 438 2.35 11.60 -4.15
N ILE A 439 1.89 12.40 -5.11
CA ILE A 439 1.01 13.56 -4.84
C ILE A 439 -0.43 13.12 -4.55
N VAL A 440 -0.96 12.15 -5.30
CA VAL A 440 -2.33 11.67 -5.14
C VAL A 440 -2.43 10.73 -3.94
N GLU A 441 -1.37 9.97 -3.62
CA GLU A 441 -1.26 9.18 -2.37
C GLU A 441 -1.02 10.01 -1.11
N ASP A 442 -0.84 11.33 -1.27
CA ASP A 442 -0.67 12.26 -0.15
C ASP A 442 0.51 11.88 0.79
N PHE A 443 1.58 11.28 0.25
CA PHE A 443 2.78 10.93 1.01
C PHE A 443 3.49 12.14 1.62
N ASN A 444 4.52 11.93 2.45
CA ASN A 444 5.27 13.03 3.05
C ASN A 444 5.86 13.98 1.97
N ILE A 445 6.11 15.24 2.37
CA ILE A 445 6.56 16.29 1.44
C ILE A 445 7.88 15.88 0.74
N ALA A 446 8.77 15.17 1.43
CA ALA A 446 10.03 14.70 0.84
C ALA A 446 9.79 13.77 -0.36
N LEU A 447 8.87 12.80 -0.23
CA LEU A 447 8.47 11.88 -1.29
C LEU A 447 7.70 12.57 -2.42
N ARG A 448 6.98 13.66 -2.16
CA ARG A 448 6.33 14.46 -3.24
C ARG A 448 7.33 15.26 -4.05
N ILE A 449 8.38 15.78 -3.40
CA ILE A 449 9.40 16.62 -4.04
C ILE A 449 10.43 15.77 -4.79
N GLN A 450 10.79 14.60 -4.28
CA GLN A 450 11.85 13.74 -4.84
C GLN A 450 11.70 13.46 -6.35
N PRO A 451 10.53 13.11 -6.91
CA PRO A 451 10.38 12.85 -8.34
C PRO A 451 10.62 14.09 -9.21
N GLN A 452 10.36 15.28 -8.65
CA GLN A 452 10.60 16.56 -9.32
C GLN A 452 12.10 16.84 -9.41
N ILE A 453 12.82 16.56 -8.32
CA ILE A 453 14.28 16.66 -8.28
C ILE A 453 14.90 15.66 -9.27
N LEU A 454 14.46 14.41 -9.25
CA LEU A 454 14.94 13.38 -10.20
C LEU A 454 14.74 13.82 -11.65
N THR A 455 13.55 14.32 -11.99
CA THR A 455 13.24 14.81 -13.34
C THR A 455 14.18 15.93 -13.75
N PHE A 456 14.34 16.93 -12.89
CA PHE A 456 15.21 18.07 -13.15
C PHE A 456 16.68 17.67 -13.33
N LEU A 457 17.24 16.89 -12.39
CA LEU A 457 18.63 16.47 -12.44
C LEU A 457 18.91 15.54 -13.63
N SER A 458 17.94 14.71 -14.01
CA SER A 458 18.04 13.85 -15.19
C SER A 458 18.10 14.68 -16.48
N LEU A 459 17.24 15.70 -16.63
CA LEU A 459 17.27 16.62 -17.76
C LEU A 459 18.56 17.44 -17.81
N ALA A 460 19.05 17.93 -16.67
CA ALA A 460 20.33 18.63 -16.58
C ALA A 460 21.51 17.74 -17.00
N THR A 461 21.51 16.48 -16.56
CA THR A 461 22.52 15.49 -16.93
C THR A 461 22.43 15.12 -18.41
N TRP A 462 21.23 15.06 -18.98
CA TRP A 462 21.02 14.89 -20.42
C TRP A 462 21.64 16.05 -21.22
N ILE A 463 21.44 17.30 -20.76
CA ILE A 463 22.07 18.48 -21.37
C ILE A 463 23.60 18.35 -21.35
N GLN A 464 24.19 17.92 -20.23
CA GLN A 464 25.64 17.71 -20.14
C GLN A 464 26.14 16.67 -21.15
N CYS A 465 25.42 15.58 -21.36
CA CYS A 465 25.81 14.56 -22.35
C CYS A 465 25.90 15.16 -23.76
N TYR A 466 24.89 15.94 -24.19
CA TYR A 466 24.89 16.56 -25.50
C TYR A 466 25.86 17.75 -25.62
N TYR A 467 26.06 18.50 -24.53
CA TYR A 467 27.00 19.61 -24.48
C TYR A 467 28.45 19.11 -24.65
N TYR A 468 28.86 18.10 -23.87
CA TYR A 468 30.24 17.62 -23.88
C TYR A 468 30.55 16.61 -25.00
N GLU A 469 29.64 15.69 -25.34
CA GLU A 469 29.93 14.66 -26.36
C GLU A 469 29.60 15.11 -27.79
N ARG A 470 28.56 15.94 -27.97
CA ARG A 470 28.07 16.36 -29.28
C ARG A 470 28.33 17.83 -29.61
N ASN A 471 29.05 18.55 -28.75
CA ASN A 471 29.35 19.98 -28.89
C ASN A 471 28.10 20.84 -29.11
N TRP A 472 26.96 20.48 -28.50
CA TRP A 472 25.77 21.32 -28.56
C TRP A 472 25.95 22.56 -27.67
N SER A 473 25.44 23.71 -28.11
CA SER A 473 25.35 24.88 -27.23
C SER A 473 24.27 24.68 -26.17
N VAL A 474 24.45 25.27 -24.99
CA VAL A 474 23.46 25.20 -23.89
C VAL A 474 22.09 25.69 -24.36
N LEU A 475 22.06 26.76 -25.17
CA LEU A 475 20.81 27.30 -25.73
C LEU A 475 20.09 26.28 -26.62
N ARG A 476 20.82 25.53 -27.45
CA ARG A 476 20.24 24.47 -28.30
C ARG A 476 19.67 23.33 -27.47
N SER A 477 20.38 22.93 -26.41
CA SER A 477 19.90 21.88 -25.50
C SER A 477 18.67 22.33 -24.70
N LEU A 478 18.64 23.58 -24.24
CA LEU A 478 17.48 24.18 -23.57
C LEU A 478 16.26 24.28 -24.49
N ALA A 479 16.44 24.61 -25.77
CA ALA A 479 15.36 24.65 -26.75
C ALA A 479 14.67 23.28 -26.95
N VAL A 480 15.36 22.18 -26.65
CA VAL A 480 14.79 20.82 -26.68
C VAL A 480 14.19 20.43 -25.33
N VAL A 481 14.88 20.70 -24.23
CA VAL A 481 14.48 20.26 -22.89
C VAL A 481 13.28 21.05 -22.35
N THR A 482 13.19 22.35 -22.60
CA THR A 482 12.10 23.18 -22.07
C THR A 482 10.71 22.75 -22.56
N PRO A 483 10.48 22.49 -23.87
CA PRO A 483 9.20 21.94 -24.33
C PRO A 483 8.87 20.57 -23.73
N ILE A 484 9.86 19.68 -23.60
CA ILE A 484 9.68 18.36 -23.00
C ILE A 484 9.25 18.50 -21.53
N ALA A 485 9.94 19.35 -20.76
CA ALA A 485 9.62 19.60 -19.36
C ALA A 485 8.22 20.21 -19.19
N ALA A 486 7.82 21.13 -20.08
CA ALA A 486 6.47 21.70 -20.08
C ALA A 486 5.39 20.64 -20.34
N VAL A 487 5.64 19.71 -21.28
CA VAL A 487 4.74 18.58 -21.55
C VAL A 487 4.66 17.64 -20.34
N MET A 488 5.80 17.29 -19.73
CA MET A 488 5.84 16.47 -18.52
C MET A 488 5.01 17.10 -17.38
N ALA A 489 5.21 18.39 -17.12
CA ALA A 489 4.47 19.13 -16.10
C ALA A 489 2.95 19.19 -16.40
N GLY A 490 2.59 19.41 -17.66
CA GLY A 490 1.19 19.41 -18.11
C GLY A 490 0.52 18.05 -17.92
N ILE A 491 1.19 16.96 -18.33
CA ILE A 491 0.69 15.59 -18.16
C ILE A 491 0.55 15.25 -16.67
N GLN A 492 1.58 15.53 -15.87
CA GLN A 492 1.54 15.27 -14.43
C GLN A 492 0.37 15.99 -13.77
N THR A 493 0.21 17.29 -14.05
CA THR A 493 -0.87 18.11 -13.49
C THR A 493 -2.24 17.55 -13.89
N ALA A 494 -2.44 17.25 -15.17
CA ALA A 494 -3.69 16.68 -15.66
C ALA A 494 -4.03 15.34 -15.00
N LEU A 495 -3.04 14.45 -14.87
CA LEU A 495 -3.21 13.15 -14.22
C LEU A 495 -3.48 13.26 -12.72
N VAL A 496 -2.85 14.20 -12.01
CA VAL A 496 -3.14 14.45 -10.59
C VAL A 496 -4.61 14.83 -10.39
N PHE A 497 -5.15 15.75 -11.19
CA PHE A 497 -6.57 16.10 -11.10
C PHE A 497 -7.48 14.95 -11.53
N ALA A 498 -7.15 14.25 -12.61
CA ALA A 498 -7.95 13.15 -13.14
C ALA A 498 -8.02 11.95 -12.17
N LEU A 499 -6.90 11.58 -11.54
CA LEU A 499 -6.81 10.40 -10.68
C LEU A 499 -7.29 10.64 -9.23
N ARG A 500 -7.42 11.90 -8.81
CA ARG A 500 -8.11 12.23 -7.55
C ARG A 500 -9.58 11.82 -7.54
N ILE A 501 -10.25 11.83 -8.69
CA ILE A 501 -11.67 11.44 -8.83
C ILE A 501 -11.85 9.94 -8.51
N PRO A 502 -11.25 8.98 -9.24
CA PRO A 502 -11.41 7.55 -8.94
C PRO A 502 -10.88 7.20 -7.54
N LYS A 503 -9.84 7.87 -7.05
CA LYS A 503 -9.39 7.71 -5.66
C LYS A 503 -10.48 8.10 -4.65
N SER A 504 -11.19 9.20 -4.87
CA SER A 504 -12.32 9.60 -4.01
C SER A 504 -13.49 8.61 -4.03
N HIS A 505 -13.56 7.77 -5.07
CA HIS A 505 -14.53 6.68 -5.21
C HIS A 505 -13.98 5.31 -4.74
N GLY A 506 -12.85 5.27 -4.04
CA GLY A 506 -12.27 4.03 -3.50
C GLY A 506 -11.66 3.09 -4.55
N THR A 507 -11.34 3.59 -5.75
CA THR A 507 -10.75 2.79 -6.83
C THR A 507 -9.23 2.95 -6.86
N GLU A 508 -8.48 1.94 -6.42
CA GLU A 508 -7.01 2.02 -6.22
C GLU A 508 -6.17 1.62 -7.44
N TRP A 509 -6.69 0.81 -8.37
CA TRP A 509 -5.92 0.30 -9.51
C TRP A 509 -5.23 1.38 -10.38
N PRO A 510 -5.79 2.60 -10.60
CA PRO A 510 -5.11 3.61 -11.40
C PRO A 510 -3.81 4.09 -10.74
N MET A 511 -3.76 4.09 -9.41
CA MET A 511 -2.57 4.47 -8.64
C MET A 511 -1.50 3.38 -8.71
N ILE A 512 -1.91 2.11 -8.63
CA ILE A 512 -1.02 0.96 -8.85
C ILE A 512 -0.38 1.04 -10.24
N VAL A 513 -1.14 1.40 -11.28
CA VAL A 513 -0.60 1.57 -12.64
C VAL A 513 0.45 2.67 -12.70
N MET A 514 0.26 3.80 -11.99
CA MET A 514 1.28 4.86 -11.93
C MET A 514 2.56 4.38 -11.25
N ALA A 515 2.45 3.67 -10.12
CA ALA A 515 3.60 3.12 -9.41
C ALA A 515 4.39 2.11 -10.29
N VAL A 516 3.68 1.16 -10.91
CA VAL A 516 4.30 0.15 -11.80
C VAL A 516 4.93 0.80 -13.03
N LEU A 517 4.25 1.78 -13.66
CA LEU A 517 4.79 2.48 -14.83
C LEU A 517 6.10 3.21 -14.50
N SER A 518 6.16 3.86 -13.34
CA SER A 518 7.40 4.48 -12.85
C SER A 518 8.53 3.46 -12.70
N ALA A 519 8.28 2.37 -11.97
CA ALA A 519 9.27 1.33 -11.71
C ALA A 519 9.82 0.73 -13.02
N VAL A 520 8.94 0.47 -14.00
CA VAL A 520 9.36 -0.05 -15.32
C VAL A 520 10.27 0.95 -16.05
N LEU A 521 9.98 2.25 -16.00
CA LEU A 521 10.81 3.27 -16.66
C LEU A 521 12.17 3.44 -15.98
N LEU A 522 12.23 3.38 -14.65
CA LEU A 522 13.48 3.42 -13.88
C LEU A 522 14.37 2.22 -14.23
N ALA A 523 13.81 1.00 -14.11
CA ALA A 523 14.49 -0.24 -14.44
C ALA A 523 14.95 -0.27 -15.90
N ALA A 524 14.10 0.18 -16.86
CA ALA A 524 14.47 0.26 -18.26
C ALA A 524 15.68 1.20 -18.49
N GLY A 525 15.76 2.30 -17.73
CA GLY A 525 16.91 3.19 -17.72
C GLY A 525 18.18 2.46 -17.31
N VAL A 526 18.15 1.73 -16.20
CA VAL A 526 19.32 0.97 -15.71
C VAL A 526 19.69 -0.18 -16.65
N LEU A 527 18.71 -0.93 -17.15
CA LEU A 527 18.92 -2.01 -18.12
C LEU A 527 19.56 -1.52 -19.42
N ARG A 528 19.26 -0.28 -19.83
CA ARG A 528 19.91 0.33 -20.99
C ARG A 528 21.41 0.54 -20.75
N HIS A 529 21.82 0.79 -19.51
CA HIS A 529 23.24 0.82 -19.12
C HIS A 529 23.87 -0.57 -19.08
N TYR A 530 23.15 -1.61 -18.62
CA TYR A 530 23.62 -3.00 -18.74
C TYR A 530 23.94 -3.41 -20.17
N TRP A 531 23.14 -2.95 -21.13
CA TRP A 531 23.44 -3.16 -22.55
C TRP A 531 24.78 -2.52 -22.96
N ASP A 532 25.12 -1.35 -22.41
CA ASP A 532 26.43 -0.72 -22.63
C ASP A 532 27.57 -1.61 -22.13
N ILE A 533 27.43 -2.08 -20.88
CA ILE A 533 28.41 -2.92 -20.22
C ILE A 533 28.61 -4.20 -21.02
N TYR A 534 27.52 -4.77 -21.54
CA TYR A 534 27.57 -5.97 -22.37
C TYR A 534 28.31 -5.74 -23.69
N VAL A 535 28.02 -4.65 -24.39
CA VAL A 535 28.64 -4.31 -25.68
C VAL A 535 30.11 -3.95 -25.53
N HIS A 536 30.44 -3.11 -24.54
CA HIS A 536 31.78 -2.56 -24.38
C HIS A 536 32.66 -3.35 -23.42
N ARG A 537 32.11 -4.35 -22.71
CA ARG A 537 32.82 -5.22 -21.74
C ARG A 537 33.56 -4.43 -20.65
N THR A 538 33.00 -3.29 -20.24
CA THR A 538 33.47 -2.49 -19.11
C THR A 538 32.38 -1.52 -18.69
N VAL A 539 32.40 -1.13 -17.41
CA VAL A 539 31.51 -0.11 -16.85
C VAL A 539 32.16 1.25 -17.10
N ARG A 540 31.57 2.07 -17.99
CA ARG A 540 32.08 3.41 -18.36
C ARG A 540 31.07 4.50 -18.04
N GLY A 541 31.56 5.72 -17.84
CA GLY A 541 30.74 6.94 -17.72
C GLY A 541 29.90 7.10 -16.45
N ILE A 542 29.57 6.03 -15.72
CA ILE A 542 28.83 6.09 -14.46
C ILE A 542 29.78 6.09 -13.25
N SER A 543 29.52 6.99 -12.31
CA SER A 543 30.24 7.12 -11.03
C SER A 543 29.77 6.06 -10.03
N PHE A 544 30.71 5.31 -9.45
CA PHE A 544 30.39 4.38 -8.35
C PHE A 544 29.85 5.07 -7.10
N ILE A 545 30.13 6.37 -6.90
CA ILE A 545 29.53 7.15 -5.81
C ILE A 545 28.05 7.38 -6.09
N PHE A 546 27.68 7.67 -7.33
CA PHE A 546 26.28 7.77 -7.75
C PHE A 546 25.56 6.42 -7.52
N VAL A 547 26.16 5.31 -7.98
CA VAL A 547 25.60 3.97 -7.82
C VAL A 547 25.44 3.60 -6.34
N ALA A 548 26.42 3.95 -5.49
CA ALA A 548 26.37 3.69 -4.05
C ALA A 548 25.24 4.46 -3.36
N ILE A 549 25.06 5.74 -3.68
CA ILE A 549 24.01 6.58 -3.09
C ILE A 549 22.63 6.05 -3.51
N ASP A 550 22.48 5.64 -4.78
CA ASP A 550 21.20 5.13 -5.27
C ASP A 550 20.82 3.80 -4.61
N ALA A 551 21.76 2.85 -4.56
CA ALA A 551 21.57 1.58 -3.86
C ALA A 551 21.34 1.75 -2.35
N ALA A 552 21.99 2.74 -1.72
CA ALA A 552 21.73 3.08 -0.32
C ALA A 552 20.29 3.58 -0.12
N GLY A 553 19.77 4.35 -1.09
CA GLY A 553 18.37 4.76 -1.12
C GLY A 553 17.42 3.55 -1.11
N ASP A 554 17.68 2.54 -1.95
CA ASP A 554 16.88 1.30 -1.96
C ASP A 554 16.97 0.53 -0.65
N VAL A 555 18.15 0.44 -0.04
CA VAL A 555 18.34 -0.24 1.25
C VAL A 555 17.56 0.47 2.37
N PHE A 556 17.63 1.80 2.45
CA PHE A 556 16.90 2.56 3.47
C PHE A 556 15.38 2.47 3.25
N SER A 557 14.92 2.52 2.00
CA SER A 557 13.50 2.38 1.66
C SER A 557 12.98 0.97 1.92
N LEU A 558 13.74 -0.09 1.59
CA LEU A 558 13.40 -1.47 1.95
C LEU A 558 13.36 -1.66 3.48
N ALA A 559 14.37 -1.16 4.19
CA ALA A 559 14.40 -1.20 5.64
C ALA A 559 13.17 -0.51 6.24
N SER A 560 12.75 0.63 5.68
CA SER A 560 11.58 1.35 6.15
C SER A 560 10.29 0.52 6.11
N ILE A 561 10.11 -0.35 5.10
CA ILE A 561 8.92 -1.19 4.96
C ILE A 561 8.84 -2.24 6.08
N PHE A 562 9.99 -2.78 6.53
CA PHE A 562 10.00 -3.74 7.65
C PHE A 562 9.60 -3.13 8.99
N PHE A 563 9.70 -1.80 9.11
CA PHE A 563 9.23 -1.07 10.29
C PHE A 563 7.81 -0.51 10.11
N GLN A 564 7.12 -0.79 9.00
CA GLN A 564 5.71 -0.42 8.84
C GLN A 564 4.79 -1.47 9.48
N PRO A 565 3.61 -1.07 10.01
CA PRO A 565 2.65 -2.01 10.60
C PRO A 565 2.08 -3.05 9.63
N SER A 566 2.14 -2.77 8.33
CA SER A 566 1.74 -3.67 7.26
C SER A 566 2.79 -3.64 6.16
N VAL A 567 3.08 -4.80 5.56
CA VAL A 567 4.11 -4.92 4.53
C VAL A 567 3.54 -4.52 3.18
N ASP A 568 4.03 -3.41 2.62
CA ASP A 568 3.74 -3.02 1.24
C ASP A 568 4.51 -3.92 0.26
N ILE A 569 3.84 -4.97 -0.22
CA ILE A 569 4.41 -5.92 -1.19
C ILE A 569 4.84 -5.22 -2.48
N LEU A 570 4.08 -4.21 -2.94
CA LEU A 570 4.40 -3.47 -4.15
C LEU A 570 5.69 -2.67 -3.96
N GLY A 571 5.82 -1.95 -2.85
CA GLY A 571 7.03 -1.25 -2.45
C GLY A 571 8.25 -2.18 -2.33
N VAL A 572 8.08 -3.36 -1.71
CA VAL A 572 9.16 -4.36 -1.61
C VAL A 572 9.63 -4.81 -2.99
N ILE A 573 8.70 -5.15 -3.90
CA ILE A 573 9.06 -5.60 -5.25
C ILE A 573 9.82 -4.51 -6.01
N ILE A 574 9.35 -3.26 -5.94
CA ILE A 574 9.96 -2.14 -6.66
C ILE A 574 11.38 -1.88 -6.14
N TYR A 575 11.55 -1.67 -4.82
CA TYR A 575 12.86 -1.34 -4.26
C TYR A 575 13.84 -2.51 -4.32
N ALA A 576 13.38 -3.76 -4.14
CA ALA A 576 14.24 -4.93 -4.29
C ALA A 576 14.71 -5.11 -5.74
N THR A 577 13.86 -4.82 -6.73
CA THR A 577 14.24 -4.91 -8.14
C THR A 577 15.33 -3.91 -8.48
N GLU A 578 15.18 -2.64 -8.10
CA GLU A 578 16.19 -1.60 -8.33
C GLU A 578 17.49 -1.90 -7.57
N PHE A 579 17.40 -2.32 -6.30
CA PHE A 579 18.57 -2.70 -5.52
C PHE A 579 19.38 -3.81 -6.21
N VAL A 580 18.71 -4.86 -6.70
CA VAL A 580 19.37 -5.95 -7.44
C VAL A 580 20.03 -5.44 -8.72
N LEU A 581 19.38 -4.54 -9.46
CA LEU A 581 19.95 -3.92 -10.64
C LEU A 581 21.21 -3.11 -10.28
N TRP A 582 21.24 -2.40 -9.17
CA TRP A 582 22.44 -1.67 -8.75
C TRP A 582 23.57 -2.56 -8.24
N CYS A 583 23.25 -3.60 -7.47
CA CYS A 583 24.22 -4.61 -7.07
C CYS A 583 24.90 -5.27 -8.28
N GLY A 584 24.15 -5.55 -9.33
CA GLY A 584 24.73 -6.12 -10.54
C GLY A 584 25.61 -5.14 -11.33
N VAL A 585 25.33 -3.82 -11.32
CA VAL A 585 26.24 -2.80 -11.88
C VAL A 585 27.54 -2.76 -11.08
N PHE A 586 27.45 -2.82 -9.74
CA PHE A 586 28.62 -2.95 -8.87
C PHE A 586 29.44 -4.21 -9.16
N ALA A 587 28.78 -5.36 -9.30
CA ALA A 587 29.44 -6.62 -9.63
C ALA A 587 30.13 -6.56 -11.00
N CYS A 588 29.48 -5.98 -12.01
CA CYS A 588 30.08 -5.74 -13.32
C CYS A 588 31.30 -4.82 -13.22
N GLY A 589 31.23 -3.77 -12.39
CA GLY A 589 32.34 -2.87 -12.12
C GLY A 589 33.52 -3.59 -11.46
N GLY A 590 33.24 -4.43 -10.46
CA GLY A 590 34.22 -5.28 -9.81
C GLY A 590 34.91 -6.23 -10.79
N TYR A 591 34.14 -6.88 -11.65
CA TYR A 591 34.65 -7.85 -12.61
C TYR A 591 35.42 -7.22 -13.78
N TYR A 592 34.86 -6.22 -14.45
CA TYR A 592 35.44 -5.67 -15.68
C TYR A 592 36.46 -4.54 -15.42
N ASN A 593 36.36 -3.80 -14.32
CA ASN A 593 37.25 -2.67 -14.06
C ASN A 593 38.25 -2.98 -12.93
N PHE A 594 37.78 -3.48 -11.78
CA PHE A 594 38.64 -3.70 -10.61
C PHE A 594 39.56 -4.91 -10.74
N LEU A 595 39.04 -6.07 -11.18
CA LEU A 595 39.83 -7.31 -11.25
C LEU A 595 41.05 -7.19 -12.19
N PRO A 596 40.94 -6.59 -13.40
CA PRO A 596 42.11 -6.37 -14.26
C PRO A 596 43.10 -5.37 -13.67
N TRP A 597 42.62 -4.30 -13.03
CA TRP A 597 43.47 -3.31 -12.35
C TRP A 597 44.24 -3.95 -11.19
N PHE A 598 43.58 -4.77 -10.38
CA PHE A 598 44.18 -5.47 -9.25
C PHE A 598 45.24 -6.46 -9.72
N ARG A 599 44.94 -7.27 -10.75
CA ARG A 599 45.93 -8.17 -11.37
C ARG A 599 47.14 -7.41 -11.89
N LYS A 600 46.94 -6.28 -12.58
CA LYS A 600 48.04 -5.43 -13.06
C LYS A 600 48.90 -4.89 -11.91
N LYS A 601 48.30 -4.51 -10.78
CA LYS A 601 49.01 -3.97 -9.62
C LYS A 601 49.76 -5.05 -8.83
N VAL A 602 49.20 -6.27 -8.73
CA VAL A 602 49.87 -7.42 -8.12
C VAL A 602 51.06 -7.84 -8.98
N LEU A 603 50.89 -7.99 -10.29
CA LEU A 603 51.96 -8.31 -11.22
C LEU A 603 53.07 -7.24 -11.20
N ALA A 604 52.72 -5.95 -11.23
CA ALA A 604 53.69 -4.86 -11.11
C ALA A 604 54.46 -4.87 -9.77
N LYS A 605 53.84 -5.37 -8.69
CA LYS A 605 54.48 -5.51 -7.38
C LYS A 605 55.38 -6.75 -7.31
N GLU A 606 55.03 -7.83 -7.99
CA GLU A 606 55.88 -9.01 -8.16
C GLU A 606 57.10 -8.71 -9.03
N ASP A 607 56.93 -7.97 -10.14
CA ASP A 607 58.02 -7.52 -11.00
C ASP A 607 58.97 -6.55 -10.28
N ALA A 608 58.42 -5.63 -9.46
CA ALA A 608 59.22 -4.73 -8.63
C ALA A 608 59.93 -5.45 -7.46
N GLY A 609 59.39 -6.57 -6.98
CA GLY A 609 60.00 -7.41 -5.93
C GLY A 609 61.07 -8.37 -6.47
N ARG A 610 61.06 -8.66 -7.78
CA ARG A 610 62.07 -9.50 -8.45
C ARG A 610 63.30 -8.71 -8.91
N ALA A 611 63.22 -7.38 -8.93
CA ALA A 611 64.36 -6.50 -9.17
C ALA A 611 65.04 -6.13 -7.83
N SER A 612 66.06 -6.89 -7.42
CA SER A 612 67.05 -6.47 -6.42
C SER A 612 68.42 -6.30 -7.09
N PRO A 613 69.32 -5.47 -6.52
CA PRO A 613 70.31 -4.73 -7.28
C PRO A 613 71.54 -5.58 -7.60
N THR A 614 71.92 -5.66 -8.88
CA THR A 614 73.25 -6.13 -9.26
C THR A 614 73.78 -5.30 -10.44
N GLU A 615 74.54 -4.29 -10.06
CA GLU A 615 75.80 -3.79 -10.65
C GLU A 615 76.06 -3.80 -12.19
N VAL A 616 76.29 -2.56 -12.67
CA VAL A 616 77.52 -2.08 -13.37
C VAL A 616 77.53 -1.93 -14.91
N ASN A 617 77.71 -0.64 -15.29
CA ASN A 617 78.36 -0.04 -16.49
C ASN A 617 77.77 -0.30 -17.89
N SER A 618 77.68 0.67 -18.82
CA SER A 618 78.45 1.91 -19.02
C SER A 618 77.75 2.84 -20.04
N ASN A 619 77.98 4.15 -19.86
CA ASN A 619 78.21 5.20 -20.87
C ASN A 619 77.21 5.36 -22.05
N HIS A 620 76.43 6.44 -22.00
CA HIS A 620 76.71 7.58 -22.89
C HIS A 620 76.09 8.87 -22.36
N ALA A 621 76.95 9.88 -22.23
CA ALA A 621 76.62 11.27 -21.99
C ALA A 621 76.04 11.90 -23.26
N ASP A 622 75.06 12.80 -23.09
CA ASP A 622 75.16 14.18 -23.57
C ASP A 622 74.20 15.08 -22.78
N GLU A 623 74.79 16.14 -22.21
CA GLU A 623 74.15 17.22 -21.48
C GLU A 623 73.31 18.11 -22.42
N VAL A 624 72.19 18.68 -21.92
CA VAL A 624 71.95 20.14 -21.91
C VAL A 624 70.90 20.51 -20.83
N SER A 625 71.40 21.26 -19.85
CA SER A 625 70.81 22.37 -19.09
C SER A 625 69.47 22.27 -18.36
N ALA A 626 69.59 22.46 -17.05
CA ALA A 626 68.57 22.69 -16.05
C ALA A 626 67.73 23.97 -16.28
N GLY A 627 66.46 23.89 -15.91
CA GLY A 627 65.56 25.01 -15.63
C GLY A 627 64.52 24.56 -14.62
N ASN A 628 64.62 25.08 -13.38
CA ASN A 628 63.81 24.74 -12.23
C ASN A 628 62.29 24.74 -12.52
N GLY A 629 61.66 23.59 -12.30
CA GLY A 629 60.25 23.47 -11.97
C GLY A 629 60.13 22.39 -10.91
N ILE A 630 59.82 22.77 -9.67
CA ILE A 630 59.48 21.84 -8.59
C ILE A 630 58.25 21.05 -9.07
N ALA A 631 58.48 19.87 -9.63
CA ALA A 631 57.43 18.93 -9.96
C ALA A 631 56.93 18.37 -8.63
N LEU A 632 55.75 18.82 -8.23
CA LEU A 632 54.99 18.22 -7.14
C LEU A 632 54.90 16.73 -7.45
N HIS A 633 55.48 15.91 -6.60
CA HIS A 633 55.42 14.46 -6.67
C HIS A 633 53.94 14.07 -6.56
N ASP A 634 53.29 13.75 -7.68
CA ASP A 634 51.93 13.21 -7.68
C ASP A 634 51.97 11.84 -6.99
N MET A 635 51.74 11.84 -5.68
CA MET A 635 51.39 10.63 -4.96
C MET A 635 50.07 10.10 -5.56
N PRO A 636 49.97 8.80 -5.89
CA PRO A 636 48.71 8.24 -6.34
C PRO A 636 47.75 8.23 -5.15
N SER A 637 46.94 9.28 -5.06
CA SER A 637 45.78 9.34 -4.17
C SER A 637 44.93 8.08 -4.37
N SER A 638 44.49 7.47 -3.26
CA SER A 638 43.68 6.25 -3.16
C SER A 638 42.34 6.23 -3.93
N SER A 639 42.12 7.18 -4.85
CA SER A 639 40.96 7.30 -5.74
C SER A 639 41.12 6.59 -7.09
N SER A 640 42.26 5.93 -7.38
CA SER A 640 42.51 5.33 -8.71
C SER A 640 41.72 4.06 -9.01
N VAL A 641 41.09 3.44 -8.01
CA VAL A 641 40.23 2.25 -8.16
C VAL A 641 38.87 2.59 -8.81
N PHE A 642 38.40 3.83 -8.65
CA PHE A 642 37.07 4.27 -9.10
C PHE A 642 37.10 5.16 -10.36
N ARG A 643 38.25 5.23 -11.05
CA ARG A 643 38.32 5.84 -12.38
C ARG A 643 37.89 4.82 -13.42
N THR A 644 36.71 5.01 -14.01
CA THR A 644 36.36 4.34 -15.26
C THR A 644 37.38 4.78 -16.33
N ALA A 645 38.01 3.82 -17.01
CA ALA A 645 38.93 4.10 -18.10
C ALA A 645 38.11 4.72 -19.25
N SER A 646 38.23 6.03 -19.43
CA SER A 646 37.98 6.64 -20.73
C SER A 646 38.99 6.03 -21.69
N GLY A 647 38.50 5.22 -22.64
CA GLY A 647 39.36 4.54 -23.60
C GLY A 647 40.17 5.54 -24.41
N GLU A 648 41.48 5.61 -24.16
CA GLU A 648 42.45 6.13 -25.11
C GLU A 648 42.98 4.95 -25.91
N GLU A 649 42.54 4.81 -27.17
CA GLU A 649 43.37 4.13 -28.16
C GLU A 649 44.46 5.10 -28.62
N PRO A 650 45.75 4.75 -28.55
CA PRO A 650 46.82 5.56 -29.10
C PRO A 650 46.91 5.31 -30.62
N GLY A 651 46.27 6.16 -31.41
CA GLY A 651 46.29 6.02 -32.87
C GLY A 651 45.86 7.28 -33.61
N LEU A 652 46.83 7.96 -34.22
CA LEU A 652 46.73 9.05 -35.19
C LEU A 652 46.07 10.36 -34.75
N ARG A 653 46.89 11.29 -34.25
CA ARG A 653 46.87 12.71 -34.67
C ARG A 653 48.28 13.29 -34.61
N SER A 654 49.10 12.99 -35.63
CA SER A 654 50.25 13.81 -35.95
C SER A 654 49.74 15.15 -36.50
N ARG A 655 49.83 16.21 -35.69
CA ARG A 655 49.65 17.59 -36.13
C ARG A 655 50.89 17.97 -36.96
N ALA A 656 50.77 17.94 -38.28
CA ALA A 656 51.73 18.61 -39.15
C ALA A 656 51.55 20.12 -38.99
N VAL A 657 52.50 20.76 -38.32
CA VAL A 657 52.69 22.21 -38.36
C VAL A 657 53.37 22.50 -39.70
N ALA A 658 52.62 23.05 -40.66
CA ALA A 658 53.17 23.63 -41.87
C ALA A 658 53.19 25.15 -41.71
N SER A 659 54.38 25.68 -41.46
CA SER A 659 54.74 27.07 -41.73
C SER A 659 54.75 27.32 -43.24
N ARG A 660 54.22 28.46 -43.68
CA ARG A 660 54.69 29.15 -44.89
C ARG A 660 54.21 30.60 -44.96
N HIS A 661 55.19 31.49 -45.10
CA HIS A 661 55.10 32.85 -45.64
C HIS A 661 54.48 32.89 -47.04
N SER A 662 53.71 33.95 -47.35
CA SER A 662 53.99 35.01 -48.35
C SER A 662 52.74 35.91 -48.45
N GLN A 663 52.80 37.19 -48.07
CA GLN A 663 53.04 38.35 -48.95
C GLN A 663 52.16 38.42 -50.22
N THR A 664 51.34 39.50 -50.24
CA THR A 664 50.88 40.35 -51.36
C THR A 664 50.03 39.75 -52.49
N ASP A 665 48.77 40.21 -52.59
CA ASP A 665 48.34 41.08 -53.70
C ASP A 665 47.00 41.79 -53.42
N ILE A 666 47.07 43.14 -53.42
CA ILE A 666 46.21 44.17 -54.04
C ILE A 666 44.70 43.87 -54.21
N THR A 667 43.85 44.67 -53.54
CA THR A 667 42.98 45.71 -54.13
C THR A 667 42.29 46.54 -53.03
N ASP A 668 42.30 47.86 -53.26
CA ASP A 668 41.70 49.02 -52.56
C ASP A 668 42.28 49.51 -51.21
#